data_AF-A0A0A2JSM3-F1
#
_entry.id   AF-A0A0A2JSM3-F1
#
_cell.length_a   1.000
_cell.length_b   1.000
_cell.length_c   1.000
_cell.angle_alpha   90.00
_cell.angle_beta   90.00
_cell.angle_gamma   90.00
#
_symmetry.space_group_name_H-M   'P 1'
#
loop_
_entity.id
_entity.type
_entity.pdbx_description
1 polymer ?
#
loop_
_entity_poly.entity_id
_entity_poly.type
_entity_poly.pdbx_seq_one_letter_code
_entity_poly.pdbx_strand_id
1 'polypeptide(L)'
;MAFDQDNLRSRFCHALSEMYKSEVPLYGDLIDVVWEADAKTVQNSQNIEGDRVINPDDILPARHRVERHGAIRLGTAHELATVRRMFAVMGMHPVGYYDLSVAGFPMHATAFRPNTQEALEKNPFRVFTTVLRMELLTERTRELAQKALEQRNIFTPRLLALLDIAESQGFLTPDQCTELISNGLETFRWHSKATVTLQEYEHLKAEHPLIADIVSFPSSHINHLTPRTIDIDLVQQLMLDHGMPAKDRIEGPPKRLCPILLRQTSFKALEETVYFRDPSGSYVKGSHTARFGEVEQRGYALTREGRQLYDQILERVNAEAAKNGLKGKAYDTLLEERFKEFPDSLSDLHDQRLGYFTYRLTPLGDQLINERVELSEEQLPPVSLQDLLNKEILSYEAITYEDFLPLSAGGIFNSNLGGVSQSKQLIMGADSDLDGFQRLLGACVADEFHLYAEMQRKSLEVCRQKLRALHSNSTSSQTLYAFNPTDRPLEVSFSNAVHALGTWCQKASVSLGMRQIDGFNIGGLLGSVFATFTIDPQNTHRSSFESGFIQAVLDKGVGPTVYKSTMAQKILFDDDNKRVTGVQVSTEGTFGTRPVNFTLHARNRVILSASAFQSPQPLMISAIGPCGNLRSLGISCVKDLPGVGQNMQGHPISRATHRVSVLTASASANKCNYSSTCWEKLPDPFRLNLTRKFRLALSSFPFDWPELEWLPISAFNGYNLNKVIANAEDGHQYAPLSGSLTAPLSRGSLRLAGPGMKTPPLIDPQWFVDPTDMNLAIQAFKRQRQIWAELAKLGVAEQEEYFPGFDVSTDAQILKFIHQSMSTIYQASATCYMGRENDTMAVIDNHANVYGVQGLNVVDASSFPFLPRGHPRSVVYAFAEKIAGEILSFVE
;
A
#
# COMPACT_ATOMS: atom_id res chain seq x y z
N MET A 1 -14.46 4.46 -8.56
CA MET A 1 -13.17 4.85 -9.16
C MET A 1 -12.73 6.12 -8.47
N ALA A 2 -11.50 6.20 -7.94
CA ALA A 2 -10.97 7.47 -7.43
C ALA A 2 -10.82 8.45 -8.61
N PHE A 3 -11.14 9.73 -8.41
CA PHE A 3 -10.96 10.77 -9.44
C PHE A 3 -9.48 11.17 -9.51
N ASP A 4 -9.03 11.62 -10.68
CA ASP A 4 -7.63 11.97 -10.92
C ASP A 4 -7.27 13.29 -10.20
N GLN A 5 -6.58 13.17 -9.07
CA GLN A 5 -6.13 14.30 -8.25
C GLN A 5 -5.10 15.17 -8.99
N ASP A 6 -4.26 14.58 -9.83
CA ASP A 6 -3.22 15.30 -10.59
C ASP A 6 -3.87 16.18 -11.66
N ASN A 7 -4.91 15.65 -12.33
CA ASN A 7 -5.70 16.43 -13.28
C ASN A 7 -6.43 17.58 -12.58
N LEU A 8 -7.04 17.33 -11.42
CA LEU A 8 -7.72 18.37 -10.66
C LEU A 8 -6.76 19.48 -10.23
N ARG A 9 -5.59 19.12 -9.69
CA ARG A 9 -4.52 20.07 -9.33
C ARG A 9 -4.08 20.91 -10.52
N SER A 10 -3.87 20.28 -11.67
CA SER A 10 -3.48 20.97 -12.91
C SER A 10 -4.52 22.00 -13.34
N ARG A 11 -5.80 21.61 -13.33
CA ARG A 11 -6.92 22.51 -13.66
C ARG A 11 -7.05 23.66 -12.65
N PHE A 12 -6.87 23.39 -11.36
CA PHE A 12 -6.89 24.41 -10.32
C PHE A 12 -5.73 25.41 -10.48
N CYS A 13 -4.50 24.93 -10.68
CA CYS A 13 -3.32 25.77 -10.93
C CYS A 13 -3.51 26.68 -12.15
N HIS A 14 -4.04 26.13 -13.25
CA HIS A 14 -4.35 26.92 -14.45
C HIS A 14 -5.39 28.00 -14.15
N ALA A 15 -6.51 27.65 -13.54
CA ALA A 15 -7.59 28.60 -13.23
C ALA A 15 -7.13 29.68 -12.23
N LEU A 16 -6.26 29.32 -11.27
CA LEU A 16 -5.65 30.26 -10.34
C LEU A 16 -4.75 31.26 -11.05
N SER A 17 -3.97 30.81 -12.03
CA SER A 17 -3.12 31.68 -12.83
C SER A 17 -3.92 32.61 -13.73
N GLU A 18 -5.01 32.16 -14.34
CA GLU A 18 -5.88 33.03 -15.15
C GLU A 18 -6.53 34.10 -14.27
N MET A 19 -7.01 33.72 -13.07
CA MET A 19 -7.50 34.68 -12.09
C MET A 19 -6.42 35.69 -11.71
N TYR A 20 -5.21 35.23 -11.36
CA TYR A 20 -4.14 36.12 -10.93
C TYR A 20 -3.64 37.04 -12.06
N LYS A 21 -3.57 36.55 -13.31
CA LYS A 21 -3.26 37.37 -14.49
C LYS A 21 -4.29 38.47 -14.72
N SER A 22 -5.58 38.17 -14.47
CA SER A 22 -6.64 39.18 -14.57
C SER A 22 -6.58 40.23 -13.45
N GLU A 23 -6.15 39.83 -12.24
CA GLU A 23 -6.00 40.73 -11.09
C GLU A 23 -4.71 41.58 -11.18
N VAL A 24 -3.62 41.02 -11.72
CA VAL A 24 -2.29 41.62 -11.74
C VAL A 24 -1.70 41.53 -13.16
N PRO A 25 -1.94 42.52 -14.04
CA PRO A 25 -1.50 42.46 -15.44
C PRO A 25 0.02 42.24 -15.62
N LEU A 26 0.86 42.82 -14.75
CA LEU A 26 2.32 42.64 -14.78
C LEU A 26 2.77 41.18 -14.56
N TYR A 27 1.93 40.33 -13.98
CA TYR A 27 2.21 38.89 -13.95
C TYR A 27 2.07 38.26 -15.34
N GLY A 28 1.13 38.76 -16.16
CA GLY A 28 1.04 38.38 -17.57
C GLY A 28 2.32 38.71 -18.32
N ASP A 29 2.82 39.93 -18.15
CA ASP A 29 4.08 40.38 -18.77
C ASP A 29 5.27 39.55 -18.27
N LEU A 30 5.30 39.19 -16.98
CA LEU A 30 6.33 38.31 -16.42
C LEU A 30 6.36 36.93 -17.08
N ILE A 31 5.20 36.34 -17.34
CA ILE A 31 5.11 35.03 -18.00
C ILE A 31 5.70 35.09 -19.41
N ASP A 32 5.44 36.18 -20.13
CA ASP A 32 5.98 36.39 -21.47
C ASP A 32 7.51 36.60 -21.43
N VAL A 33 8.03 37.35 -20.45
CA VAL A 33 9.47 37.53 -20.22
C VAL A 33 10.17 36.21 -19.87
N VAL A 34 9.56 35.38 -19.01
CA VAL A 34 10.10 34.06 -18.66
C VAL A 34 10.17 33.17 -19.89
N TRP A 35 9.12 33.15 -20.72
CA TRP A 35 9.11 32.37 -21.95
C TRP A 35 10.21 32.84 -22.91
N GLU A 36 10.42 34.15 -23.06
CA GLU A 36 11.48 34.71 -23.90
C GLU A 36 12.88 34.35 -23.39
N ALA A 37 13.11 34.45 -22.08
CA ALA A 37 14.38 34.07 -21.46
C ALA A 37 14.69 32.59 -21.65
N ASP A 38 13.70 31.73 -21.44
CA ASP A 38 13.85 30.29 -21.60
C ASP A 38 14.11 29.91 -23.07
N ALA A 39 13.40 30.53 -24.02
CA ALA A 39 13.61 30.33 -25.46
C ALA A 39 15.05 30.70 -25.87
N LYS A 40 15.54 31.87 -25.45
CA LYS A 40 16.92 32.33 -25.70
C LYS A 40 17.96 31.41 -25.08
N THR A 41 17.71 30.95 -23.86
CA THR A 41 18.63 30.05 -23.14
C THR A 41 18.73 28.70 -23.84
N VAL A 42 17.61 28.13 -24.26
CA VAL A 42 17.57 26.87 -25.03
C VAL A 42 18.30 27.03 -26.37
N GLN A 43 18.06 28.13 -27.10
CA GLN A 43 18.73 28.41 -28.37
C GLN A 43 20.26 28.46 -28.22
N ASN A 44 20.74 29.18 -27.21
CA ASN A 44 22.17 29.29 -26.93
C ASN A 44 22.79 27.94 -26.53
N SER A 45 22.07 27.12 -25.76
CA SER A 45 22.57 25.81 -25.31
C SER A 45 22.73 24.78 -26.44
N GLN A 46 21.96 24.90 -27.53
CA GLN A 46 22.00 23.97 -28.67
C GLN A 46 22.91 24.44 -29.82
N ASN A 47 23.62 25.56 -29.69
CA ASN A 47 24.47 26.16 -30.74
C ASN A 47 23.74 26.34 -32.09
N ILE A 48 22.46 26.71 -32.08
CA ILE A 48 21.67 26.90 -33.30
C ILE A 48 21.86 28.34 -33.80
N GLU A 49 22.60 28.53 -34.90
CA GLU A 49 22.75 29.83 -35.58
C GLU A 49 21.52 30.19 -36.43
N GLY A 50 20.95 31.40 -36.23
CA GLY A 50 19.90 32.02 -37.06
C GLY A 50 18.64 32.48 -36.31
N ASP A 51 17.82 33.34 -36.94
CA ASP A 51 16.56 33.95 -36.41
C ASP A 51 15.38 32.97 -36.25
N ARG A 52 15.64 31.67 -36.08
CA ARG A 52 14.56 30.68 -35.97
C ARG A 52 14.02 30.68 -34.54
N VAL A 53 12.79 31.18 -34.36
CA VAL A 53 12.10 31.17 -33.06
C VAL A 53 11.91 29.72 -32.60
N ILE A 54 12.65 29.33 -31.56
CA ILE A 54 12.50 28.03 -30.89
C ILE A 54 11.40 28.17 -29.84
N ASN A 55 10.44 27.26 -29.85
CA ASN A 55 9.50 27.14 -28.75
C ASN A 55 10.15 26.33 -27.62
N PRO A 56 10.47 26.92 -26.46
CA PRO A 56 11.11 26.21 -25.36
C PRO A 56 10.26 25.03 -24.85
N ASP A 57 8.94 25.09 -25.02
CA ASP A 57 8.01 24.02 -24.64
C ASP A 57 8.22 22.71 -25.44
N ASP A 58 8.85 22.78 -26.62
CA ASP A 58 9.12 21.60 -27.45
C ASP A 58 10.37 20.83 -26.97
N ILE A 59 11.20 21.46 -26.12
CA ILE A 59 12.52 20.94 -25.70
C ILE A 59 12.55 20.70 -24.18
N LEU A 60 11.96 21.60 -23.39
CA LEU A 60 11.94 21.49 -21.94
C LEU A 60 10.92 20.43 -21.47
N PRO A 61 11.13 19.79 -20.31
CA PRO A 61 10.19 18.83 -19.77
C PRO A 61 8.78 19.42 -19.64
N ALA A 62 7.74 18.63 -19.91
CA ALA A 62 6.34 19.09 -19.90
C ALA A 62 5.92 19.79 -18.59
N ARG A 63 6.50 19.41 -17.44
CA ARG A 63 6.28 20.08 -16.15
C ARG A 63 6.68 21.55 -16.15
N HIS A 64 7.72 21.93 -16.89
CA HIS A 64 8.33 23.26 -16.85
C HIS A 64 7.32 24.36 -17.21
N ARG A 65 6.53 24.12 -18.26
CA ARG A 65 5.49 25.05 -18.74
C ARG A 65 4.40 25.36 -17.70
N VAL A 66 4.07 24.39 -16.87
CA VAL A 66 2.95 24.48 -15.91
C VAL A 66 3.43 24.69 -14.47
N GLU A 67 4.75 24.72 -14.26
CA GLU A 67 5.36 24.79 -12.94
C GLU A 67 5.22 26.18 -12.33
N ARG A 68 4.47 26.23 -11.23
CA ARG A 68 4.20 27.44 -10.47
C ARG A 68 4.16 27.15 -8.98
N HIS A 69 4.44 28.16 -8.18
CA HIS A 69 4.03 28.15 -6.78
C HIS A 69 3.23 29.41 -6.42
N GLY A 70 2.23 29.25 -5.56
CA GLY A 70 1.54 30.36 -4.91
C GLY A 70 2.00 30.55 -3.48
N ALA A 71 1.77 31.73 -2.90
CA ALA A 71 1.87 31.96 -1.47
C ALA A 71 0.61 32.59 -0.89
N ILE A 72 0.14 32.06 0.24
CA ILE A 72 -1.04 32.53 0.95
C ILE A 72 -0.74 32.71 2.44
N ARG A 73 -1.53 33.55 3.11
CA ARG A 73 -1.38 33.84 4.54
C ARG A 73 -2.71 33.67 5.25
N LEU A 74 -2.72 32.87 6.31
CA LEU A 74 -3.91 32.52 7.08
C LEU A 74 -3.82 33.13 8.48
N GLY A 75 -4.98 33.40 9.06
CA GLY A 75 -5.12 34.01 10.38
C GLY A 75 -5.46 33.01 11.48
N THR A 76 -6.06 31.85 11.16
CA THR A 76 -6.58 30.92 12.19
C THR A 76 -6.25 29.45 11.94
N ALA A 77 -6.34 28.64 13.00
CA ALA A 77 -6.24 27.18 12.93
C ALA A 77 -7.29 26.56 12.01
N HIS A 78 -8.54 27.05 12.08
CA HIS A 78 -9.63 26.57 11.24
C HIS A 78 -9.36 26.80 9.75
N GLU A 79 -8.81 27.97 9.42
CA GLU A 79 -8.40 28.28 8.05
C GLU A 79 -7.30 27.32 7.57
N LEU A 80 -6.25 27.10 8.36
CA LEU A 80 -5.14 26.20 8.00
C LEU A 80 -5.61 24.75 7.83
N ALA A 81 -6.40 24.23 8.77
CA ALA A 81 -6.93 22.88 8.71
C ALA A 81 -7.85 22.65 7.51
N THR A 82 -8.65 23.67 7.14
CA THR A 82 -9.56 23.58 5.99
C THR A 82 -8.83 23.70 4.66
N VAL A 83 -7.82 24.57 4.57
CA VAL A 83 -6.92 24.65 3.41
C VAL A 83 -6.17 23.33 3.20
N ARG A 84 -5.72 22.67 4.28
CA ARG A 84 -5.15 21.30 4.20
C ARG A 84 -6.14 20.32 3.56
N ARG A 85 -7.41 20.33 3.98
CA ARG A 85 -8.45 19.45 3.40
C ARG A 85 -8.62 19.74 1.90
N MET A 86 -8.72 21.00 1.52
CA MET A 86 -8.83 21.43 0.12
C MET A 86 -7.64 20.95 -0.73
N PHE A 87 -6.42 21.14 -0.24
CA PHE A 87 -5.21 20.70 -0.95
C PHE A 87 -5.05 19.18 -1.00
N ALA A 88 -5.52 18.45 0.02
CA ALA A 88 -5.52 16.98 0.01
C ALA A 88 -6.37 16.38 -1.11
N VAL A 89 -7.50 17.01 -1.46
CA VAL A 89 -8.35 16.60 -2.61
C VAL A 89 -7.58 16.71 -3.95
N MET A 90 -6.58 17.59 -4.02
CA MET A 90 -5.70 17.82 -5.16
C MET A 90 -4.36 17.06 -5.06
N GLY A 91 -4.23 16.09 -4.14
CA GLY A 91 -3.00 15.32 -3.96
C GLY A 91 -1.81 16.15 -3.44
N MET A 92 -2.08 17.26 -2.75
CA MET A 92 -1.08 18.13 -2.17
C MET A 92 -1.03 17.93 -0.65
N HIS A 93 0.17 17.72 -0.14
CA HIS A 93 0.45 17.37 1.26
C HIS A 93 1.32 18.45 1.90
N PRO A 94 1.20 18.69 3.21
CA PRO A 94 2.07 19.62 3.92
C PRO A 94 3.47 19.03 4.04
N VAL A 95 4.46 19.71 3.46
CA VAL A 95 5.87 19.33 3.45
C VAL A 95 6.73 20.46 3.98
N GLY A 96 7.66 20.12 4.86
CA GLY A 96 8.56 21.06 5.52
C GLY A 96 7.86 21.94 6.55
N TYR A 97 8.67 22.45 7.48
CA TYR A 97 8.27 23.43 8.47
C TYR A 97 9.19 24.64 8.39
N TYR A 98 8.60 25.82 8.32
CA TYR A 98 9.32 27.08 8.18
C TYR A 98 8.89 28.01 9.31
N ASP A 99 9.76 28.19 10.29
CA ASP A 99 9.57 29.22 11.31
C ASP A 99 10.11 30.55 10.79
N LEU A 100 9.22 31.52 10.57
CA LEU A 100 9.59 32.84 10.06
C LEU A 100 9.86 33.84 11.19
N SER A 101 9.64 33.45 12.45
CA SER A 101 9.93 34.29 13.62
C SER A 101 11.42 34.63 13.73
N VAL A 102 12.30 33.71 13.32
CA VAL A 102 13.76 33.93 13.23
C VAL A 102 14.15 35.11 12.32
N ALA A 103 13.29 35.46 11.35
CA ALA A 103 13.49 36.59 10.45
C ALA A 103 12.68 37.84 10.85
N GLY A 104 11.98 37.77 11.99
CA GLY A 104 11.17 38.85 12.57
C GLY A 104 9.72 38.86 12.11
N PHE A 105 9.19 37.78 11.53
CA PHE A 105 7.79 37.68 11.11
C PHE A 105 6.97 36.87 12.12
N PRO A 106 5.78 37.35 12.54
CA PRO A 106 4.98 36.65 13.55
C PRO A 106 4.21 35.48 12.94
N MET A 107 4.89 34.56 12.23
CA MET A 107 4.28 33.49 11.46
C MET A 107 5.17 32.25 11.40
N HIS A 108 4.53 31.11 11.17
CA HIS A 108 5.16 29.87 10.75
C HIS A 108 4.42 29.29 9.54
N ALA A 109 5.04 28.38 8.79
CA ALA A 109 4.53 27.94 7.49
C ALA A 109 4.86 26.49 7.14
N THR A 110 4.19 26.00 6.10
CA THR A 110 4.47 24.73 5.39
C THR A 110 4.22 24.92 3.90
N ALA A 111 4.74 24.00 3.08
CA ALA A 111 4.45 23.96 1.66
C ALA A 111 3.45 22.84 1.35
N PHE A 112 2.30 23.16 0.78
CA PHE A 112 1.40 22.14 0.23
C PHE A 112 1.84 21.79 -1.19
N ARG A 113 2.26 20.54 -1.40
CA ARG A 113 2.71 20.06 -2.72
C ARG A 113 2.55 18.54 -2.88
N PRO A 114 2.60 18.01 -4.11
CA PRO A 114 2.73 16.57 -4.32
C PRO A 114 4.02 16.02 -3.71
N ASN A 115 4.00 14.76 -3.26
CA ASN A 115 5.12 14.11 -2.58
C ASN A 115 5.69 12.88 -3.33
N THR A 116 5.17 12.55 -4.51
CA THR A 116 5.70 11.49 -5.38
C THR A 116 6.31 12.05 -6.66
N GLN A 117 7.31 11.35 -7.21
CA GLN A 117 7.99 11.76 -8.44
C GLN A 117 7.01 11.84 -9.61
N GLU A 118 6.12 10.86 -9.74
CA GLU A 118 5.16 10.75 -10.84
C GLU A 118 4.15 11.90 -10.82
N ALA A 119 3.71 12.33 -9.64
CA ALA A 119 2.78 13.45 -9.50
C ALA A 119 3.45 14.80 -9.77
N LEU A 120 4.73 14.95 -9.36
CA LEU A 120 5.55 16.13 -9.62
C LEU A 120 5.90 16.28 -11.10
N GLU A 121 6.15 15.18 -11.81
CA GLU A 121 6.40 15.17 -13.26
C GLU A 121 5.18 15.59 -14.09
N LYS A 122 3.96 15.31 -13.60
CA LYS A 122 2.72 15.76 -14.27
C LYS A 122 2.40 17.22 -13.98
N ASN A 123 2.34 17.57 -12.70
CA ASN A 123 2.04 18.93 -12.29
C ASN A 123 2.65 19.22 -10.90
N PRO A 124 3.74 20.00 -10.86
CA PRO A 124 4.45 20.32 -9.63
C PRO A 124 3.84 21.46 -8.81
N PHE A 125 2.58 21.85 -8.99
CA PHE A 125 2.03 23.03 -8.30
C PHE A 125 2.19 22.98 -6.77
N ARG A 126 2.71 24.08 -6.19
CA ARG A 126 2.90 24.25 -4.73
C ARG A 126 2.16 25.46 -4.21
N VAL A 127 1.79 25.42 -2.94
CA VAL A 127 1.34 26.61 -2.22
C VAL A 127 2.08 26.73 -0.89
N PHE A 128 2.88 27.78 -0.75
CA PHE A 128 3.50 28.16 0.51
C PHE A 128 2.45 28.82 1.41
N THR A 129 2.10 28.15 2.50
CA THR A 129 0.99 28.56 3.35
C THR A 129 1.51 28.94 4.72
N THR A 130 1.41 30.23 5.05
CA THR A 130 1.77 30.74 6.37
C THR A 130 0.53 30.87 7.25
N VAL A 131 0.69 30.75 8.57
CA VAL A 131 -0.35 31.09 9.55
C VAL A 131 0.22 32.03 10.62
N LEU A 132 -0.61 32.98 11.04
CA LEU A 132 -0.28 33.98 12.05
C LEU A 132 -0.11 33.35 13.44
N ARG A 133 1.01 33.67 14.10
CA ARG A 133 1.30 33.33 15.49
C ARG A 133 0.77 34.44 16.40
N MET A 134 -0.51 34.32 16.80
CA MET A 134 -1.21 35.35 17.60
C MET A 134 -0.52 35.65 18.94
N GLU A 135 0.18 34.67 19.52
CA GLU A 135 0.93 34.79 20.77
C GLU A 135 2.13 35.75 20.67
N LEU A 136 2.62 36.02 19.45
CA LEU A 136 3.72 36.96 19.20
C LEU A 136 3.24 38.41 19.03
N LEU A 137 1.93 38.64 19.05
CA LEU A 137 1.33 39.97 18.91
C LEU A 137 1.16 40.66 20.26
N THR A 138 1.16 41.99 20.27
CA THR A 138 0.79 42.78 21.45
C THR A 138 -0.66 42.49 21.85
N GLU A 139 -0.99 42.64 23.14
CA GLU A 139 -2.33 42.33 23.68
C GLU A 139 -3.46 43.02 22.89
N ARG A 140 -3.31 44.33 22.63
CA ARG A 140 -4.28 45.13 21.88
C ARG A 140 -4.45 44.66 20.43
N THR A 141 -3.35 44.36 19.74
CA THR A 141 -3.38 43.88 18.35
C THR A 141 -3.95 42.47 18.28
N ARG A 142 -3.64 41.61 19.25
CA ARG A 142 -4.18 40.25 19.36
C ARG A 142 -5.69 40.24 19.49
N GLU A 143 -6.25 41.05 20.40
CA GLU A 143 -7.70 41.16 20.58
C GLU A 143 -8.41 41.66 19.31
N LEU A 144 -7.83 42.67 18.66
CA LEU A 144 -8.36 43.20 17.40
C LEU A 144 -8.30 42.16 16.28
N ALA A 145 -7.17 41.47 16.13
CA ALA A 145 -6.99 40.41 15.14
C ALA A 145 -7.97 39.26 15.37
N GLN A 146 -8.12 38.81 16.60
CA GLN A 146 -9.06 37.75 16.97
C GLN A 146 -10.49 38.13 16.62
N LYS A 147 -10.95 39.32 17.04
CA LYS A 147 -12.29 39.82 16.74
C LYS A 147 -12.58 39.90 15.23
N ALA A 148 -11.62 40.41 14.45
CA ALA A 148 -11.79 40.54 13.01
C ALA A 148 -11.79 39.18 12.29
N LEU A 149 -10.92 38.25 12.70
CA LEU A 149 -10.81 36.92 12.11
C LEU A 149 -12.00 36.00 12.48
N GLU A 150 -12.57 36.12 13.68
CA GLU A 150 -13.78 35.39 14.09
C GLU A 150 -15.03 35.80 13.27
N GLN A 151 -15.04 37.00 12.71
CA GLN A 151 -16.17 37.53 11.95
C GLN A 151 -16.12 37.20 10.46
N ARG A 152 -15.01 36.65 9.94
CA ARG A 152 -14.89 36.28 8.53
C ARG A 152 -15.01 34.77 8.32
N ASN A 153 -15.47 34.42 7.12
CA ASN A 153 -15.36 33.05 6.62
C ASN A 153 -14.81 33.11 5.19
N ILE A 154 -13.60 32.60 5.00
CA ILE A 154 -12.91 32.62 3.71
C ILE A 154 -13.34 31.48 2.78
N PHE A 155 -14.17 30.55 3.25
CA PHE A 155 -14.65 29.39 2.48
C PHE A 155 -16.13 29.52 2.15
N THR A 156 -16.50 29.30 0.89
CA THR A 156 -17.92 29.28 0.53
C THR A 156 -18.61 28.05 1.16
N PRO A 157 -19.91 28.14 1.51
CA PRO A 157 -20.64 26.98 2.03
C PRO A 157 -20.61 25.78 1.06
N ARG A 158 -20.56 26.05 -0.25
CA ARG A 158 -20.48 25.01 -1.27
C ARG A 158 -19.11 24.34 -1.29
N LEU A 159 -18.01 25.08 -1.10
CA LEU A 159 -16.67 24.49 -0.98
C LEU A 159 -16.64 23.48 0.17
N LEU A 160 -17.11 23.87 1.36
CA LEU A 160 -17.12 23.00 2.54
C LEU A 160 -17.92 21.72 2.29
N ALA A 161 -19.10 21.82 1.68
CA ALA A 161 -19.91 20.65 1.33
C ALA A 161 -19.21 19.72 0.32
N LEU A 162 -18.47 20.26 -0.65
CA LEU A 162 -17.71 19.46 -1.61
C LEU A 162 -16.53 18.73 -0.96
N LEU A 163 -15.86 19.35 0.02
CA LEU A 163 -14.82 18.69 0.81
C LEU A 163 -15.39 17.52 1.63
N ASP A 164 -16.56 17.71 2.26
CA ASP A 164 -17.24 16.64 3.02
C ASP A 164 -17.65 15.47 2.10
N ILE A 165 -18.09 15.75 0.87
CA ILE A 165 -18.39 14.73 -0.15
C ILE A 165 -17.12 13.96 -0.53
N ALA A 166 -16.02 14.67 -0.83
CA ALA A 166 -14.77 14.04 -1.23
C ALA A 166 -14.22 13.11 -0.14
N GLU A 167 -14.30 13.51 1.14
CA GLU A 167 -13.83 12.72 2.28
C GLU A 167 -14.74 11.51 2.59
N SER A 168 -16.06 11.67 2.47
CA SER A 168 -17.01 10.58 2.79
C SER A 168 -17.12 9.53 1.69
N GLN A 169 -17.08 9.94 0.41
CA GLN A 169 -17.25 9.04 -0.74
C GLN A 169 -15.92 8.55 -1.30
N GLY A 170 -14.82 9.25 -1.00
CA GLY A 170 -13.51 8.99 -1.59
C GLY A 170 -13.41 9.42 -3.07
N PHE A 171 -14.43 10.08 -3.63
CA PHE A 171 -14.37 10.66 -4.96
C PHE A 171 -15.29 11.88 -5.19
N LEU A 172 -15.03 12.63 -6.28
CA LEU A 172 -15.87 13.70 -6.81
C LEU A 172 -16.20 13.43 -8.28
N THR A 173 -17.41 13.81 -8.71
CA THR A 173 -17.79 13.78 -10.14
C THR A 173 -17.10 14.90 -10.93
N PRO A 174 -17.00 14.82 -12.27
CA PRO A 174 -16.41 15.89 -13.08
C PRO A 174 -17.04 17.28 -12.87
N ASP A 175 -18.35 17.34 -12.68
CA ASP A 175 -19.08 18.58 -12.38
C ASP A 175 -18.72 19.11 -10.99
N GLN A 176 -18.70 18.23 -9.98
CA GLN A 176 -18.27 18.59 -8.63
C GLN A 176 -16.82 19.06 -8.57
N CYS A 177 -15.92 18.47 -9.36
CA CYS A 177 -14.55 18.93 -9.52
C CYS A 177 -14.49 20.36 -10.09
N THR A 178 -15.34 20.67 -11.07
CA THR A 178 -15.43 22.01 -11.67
C THR A 178 -15.98 23.03 -10.67
N GLU A 179 -16.99 22.65 -9.91
CA GLU A 179 -17.53 23.47 -8.83
C GLU A 179 -16.50 23.69 -7.71
N LEU A 180 -15.71 22.68 -7.36
CA LEU A 180 -14.66 22.77 -6.33
C LEU A 180 -13.60 23.78 -6.75
N ILE A 181 -13.17 23.78 -8.01
CA ILE A 181 -12.22 24.77 -8.52
C ILE A 181 -12.81 26.18 -8.39
N SER A 182 -14.02 26.40 -8.93
CA SER A 182 -14.67 27.71 -8.89
C SER A 182 -14.83 28.24 -7.47
N ASN A 183 -15.35 27.42 -6.56
CA ASN A 183 -15.55 27.82 -5.16
C ASN A 183 -14.23 27.96 -4.38
N GLY A 184 -13.22 27.16 -4.72
CA GLY A 184 -11.88 27.25 -4.14
C GLY A 184 -11.14 28.52 -4.53
N LEU A 185 -11.34 29.03 -5.75
CA LEU A 185 -10.74 30.29 -6.20
C LEU A 185 -11.26 31.50 -5.41
N GLU A 186 -12.53 31.48 -4.97
CA GLU A 186 -13.10 32.56 -4.16
C GLU A 186 -12.36 32.75 -2.81
N THR A 187 -11.76 31.68 -2.26
CA THR A 187 -10.93 31.77 -1.05
C THR A 187 -9.67 32.62 -1.26
N PHE A 188 -9.17 32.68 -2.50
CA PHE A 188 -7.90 33.32 -2.85
C PHE A 188 -8.05 34.59 -3.71
N ARG A 189 -9.29 35.03 -3.96
CA ARG A 189 -9.61 36.19 -4.80
C ARG A 189 -9.29 37.51 -4.10
N TRP A 190 -8.89 38.52 -4.86
CA TRP A 190 -8.77 39.90 -4.34
C TRP A 190 -10.11 40.50 -3.94
N HIS A 191 -10.13 41.26 -2.85
CA HIS A 191 -11.24 42.16 -2.54
C HIS A 191 -10.75 43.55 -2.15
N SER A 192 -11.25 44.57 -2.83
CA SER A 192 -10.91 45.97 -2.55
C SER A 192 -11.56 46.55 -1.29
N LYS A 193 -12.46 45.82 -0.62
CA LYS A 193 -13.15 46.27 0.60
C LYS A 193 -12.58 45.55 1.82
N ALA A 194 -12.09 46.32 2.79
CA ALA A 194 -11.58 45.81 4.05
C ALA A 194 -12.73 45.43 5.00
N THR A 195 -12.47 44.48 5.90
CA THR A 195 -13.37 44.04 6.98
C THR A 195 -13.24 44.89 8.24
N VAL A 196 -12.15 45.64 8.37
CA VAL A 196 -11.83 46.52 9.50
C VAL A 196 -11.97 48.00 9.12
N THR A 197 -12.04 48.87 10.14
CA THR A 197 -12.01 50.32 9.95
C THR A 197 -10.61 50.82 9.56
N LEU A 198 -10.51 52.02 9.01
CA LEU A 198 -9.21 52.61 8.63
C LEU A 198 -8.27 52.73 9.85
N GLN A 199 -8.82 53.12 11.00
CA GLN A 199 -8.06 53.27 12.25
C GLN A 199 -7.52 51.92 12.76
N GLU A 200 -8.34 50.87 12.69
CA GLU A 200 -7.93 49.50 13.05
C GLU A 200 -6.85 49.00 12.09
N TYR A 201 -7.01 49.21 10.78
CA TYR A 201 -6.00 48.86 9.77
C TYR A 201 -4.66 49.56 10.02
N GLU A 202 -4.67 50.86 10.29
CA GLU A 202 -3.45 51.62 10.60
C GLU A 202 -2.75 51.10 11.88
N HIS A 203 -3.53 50.69 12.88
CA HIS A 203 -2.99 50.08 14.10
C HIS A 203 -2.31 48.73 13.82
N LEU A 204 -2.99 47.83 13.09
CA LEU A 204 -2.43 46.54 12.69
C LEU A 204 -1.15 46.72 11.85
N LYS A 205 -1.17 47.68 10.92
CA LYS A 205 -0.06 47.98 10.02
C LYS A 205 1.15 48.55 10.78
N ALA A 206 0.91 49.36 11.81
CA ALA A 206 1.96 49.93 12.65
C ALA A 206 2.72 48.86 13.45
N GLU A 207 2.05 47.77 13.86
CA GLU A 207 2.73 46.65 14.50
C GLU A 207 3.52 45.83 13.48
N HIS A 208 2.85 45.39 12.41
CA HIS A 208 3.52 44.74 11.27
C HIS A 208 2.62 44.78 10.02
N PRO A 209 3.13 45.17 8.84
CA PRO A 209 2.33 45.23 7.60
C PRO A 209 1.61 43.92 7.23
N LEU A 210 2.25 42.78 7.49
CA LEU A 210 1.66 41.45 7.26
C LEU A 210 0.46 41.13 8.17
N ILE A 211 0.40 41.70 9.38
CA ILE A 211 -0.77 41.52 10.24
C ILE A 211 -1.96 42.23 9.62
N ALA A 212 -1.77 43.47 9.14
CA ALA A 212 -2.82 44.21 8.45
C ALA A 212 -3.30 43.48 7.19
N ASP A 213 -2.38 42.91 6.42
CA ASP A 213 -2.68 42.07 5.25
C ASP A 213 -3.50 40.82 5.58
N ILE A 214 -3.18 40.12 6.67
CA ILE A 214 -3.89 38.90 7.06
C ILE A 214 -5.28 39.22 7.62
N VAL A 215 -5.38 40.23 8.48
CA VAL A 215 -6.56 40.44 9.34
C VAL A 215 -7.63 41.28 8.64
N SER A 216 -7.24 42.18 7.74
CA SER A 216 -8.12 43.26 7.27
C SER A 216 -8.99 42.91 6.06
N PHE A 217 -8.84 41.71 5.50
CA PHE A 217 -9.48 41.32 4.25
C PHE A 217 -10.39 40.10 4.41
N PRO A 218 -11.45 39.99 3.59
CA PRO A 218 -12.43 38.91 3.69
C PRO A 218 -11.96 37.58 3.08
N SER A 219 -10.81 37.55 2.40
CA SER A 219 -10.21 36.38 1.77
C SER A 219 -8.73 36.22 2.17
N SER A 220 -8.15 35.06 1.88
CA SER A 220 -6.69 34.84 1.94
C SER A 220 -6.12 34.99 0.53
N HIS A 221 -6.10 36.21 0.02
CA HIS A 221 -5.74 36.47 -1.36
C HIS A 221 -4.30 35.98 -1.71
N ILE A 222 -4.07 35.61 -2.98
CA ILE A 222 -2.74 35.18 -3.44
C ILE A 222 -1.72 36.31 -3.28
N ASN A 223 -0.67 36.11 -2.49
CA ASN A 223 0.37 37.13 -2.32
C ASN A 223 1.18 37.32 -3.60
N HIS A 224 1.65 36.20 -4.13
CA HIS A 224 2.34 36.09 -5.41
C HIS A 224 2.03 34.72 -6.04
N LEU A 225 2.14 34.67 -7.36
CA LEU A 225 2.16 33.44 -8.13
C LEU A 225 3.43 33.46 -8.97
N THR A 226 4.28 32.48 -8.76
CA THR A 226 5.67 32.48 -9.22
C THR A 226 5.85 31.45 -10.33
N PRO A 227 6.19 31.85 -11.56
CA PRO A 227 6.61 30.92 -12.61
C PRO A 227 8.06 30.47 -12.43
N ARG A 228 8.37 29.31 -13.01
CA ARG A 228 9.74 28.78 -13.11
C ARG A 228 10.43 29.27 -14.39
N THR A 229 11.71 29.60 -14.29
CA THR A 229 12.64 29.83 -15.43
C THR A 229 13.87 28.94 -15.31
N ILE A 230 14.59 28.71 -16.43
CA ILE A 230 15.90 28.05 -16.43
C ILE A 230 17.09 29.01 -16.30
N ASP A 231 16.92 30.32 -16.56
CA ASP A 231 17.97 31.34 -16.34
C ASP A 231 17.36 32.61 -15.73
N ILE A 232 17.41 32.70 -14.40
CA ILE A 232 16.87 33.84 -13.66
C ILE A 232 17.66 35.14 -13.90
N ASP A 233 18.94 35.06 -14.25
CA ASP A 233 19.75 36.26 -14.50
C ASP A 233 19.29 36.94 -15.79
N LEU A 234 19.00 36.13 -16.83
CA LEU A 234 18.44 36.63 -18.08
C LEU A 234 17.02 37.18 -17.90
N VAL A 235 16.18 36.50 -17.10
CA VAL A 235 14.85 37.04 -16.75
C VAL A 235 14.98 38.39 -16.05
N GLN A 236 15.85 38.52 -15.05
CA GLN A 236 16.05 39.80 -14.35
C GLN A 236 16.50 40.91 -15.30
N GLN A 237 17.41 40.60 -16.24
CA GLN A 237 17.82 41.56 -17.27
C GLN A 237 16.65 41.98 -18.16
N LEU A 238 15.90 41.02 -18.71
CA LEU A 238 14.76 41.30 -19.59
C LEU A 238 13.63 42.03 -18.86
N MET A 239 13.42 41.76 -17.57
CA MET A 239 12.48 42.52 -16.75
C MET A 239 12.88 44.00 -16.71
N LEU A 240 14.16 44.31 -16.50
CA LEU A 240 14.66 45.69 -16.50
C LEU A 240 14.55 46.34 -17.89
N ASP A 241 14.87 45.61 -18.95
CA ASP A 241 14.75 46.07 -20.35
C ASP A 241 13.30 46.40 -20.73
N HIS A 242 12.33 45.63 -20.22
CA HIS A 242 10.90 45.88 -20.37
C HIS A 242 10.34 46.90 -19.37
N GLY A 243 11.18 47.54 -18.56
CA GLY A 243 10.77 48.58 -17.60
C GLY A 243 10.03 48.05 -16.37
N MET A 244 10.09 46.74 -16.09
CA MET A 244 9.53 46.16 -14.88
C MET A 244 10.40 46.51 -13.65
N PRO A 245 9.80 46.79 -12.47
CA PRO A 245 10.53 47.23 -11.28
C PRO A 245 11.22 46.08 -10.53
N ALA A 246 12.05 45.31 -11.23
CA ALA A 246 12.83 44.20 -10.68
C ALA A 246 13.74 44.68 -9.55
N LYS A 247 13.88 43.87 -8.49
CA LYS A 247 14.89 44.11 -7.45
C LYS A 247 16.30 43.87 -7.99
N ASP A 248 17.26 44.58 -7.42
CA ASP A 248 18.68 44.48 -7.80
C ASP A 248 19.33 43.12 -7.45
N ARG A 249 18.83 42.43 -6.42
CA ARG A 249 19.46 41.20 -5.88
C ARG A 249 18.57 39.98 -6.04
N ILE A 250 19.18 38.89 -6.48
CA ILE A 250 18.62 37.54 -6.53
C ILE A 250 18.96 36.83 -5.22
N GLU A 251 17.95 36.25 -4.56
CA GLU A 251 18.12 35.46 -3.34
C GLU A 251 18.48 34.01 -3.68
N GLY A 252 19.17 33.35 -2.75
CA GLY A 252 19.65 31.97 -2.91
C GLY A 252 21.16 31.88 -3.19
N PRO A 253 21.65 30.73 -3.69
CA PRO A 253 23.04 30.60 -4.12
C PRO A 253 23.34 31.51 -5.32
N PRO A 254 24.63 31.79 -5.58
CA PRO A 254 25.03 32.51 -6.79
C PRO A 254 24.77 31.68 -8.06
N LYS A 255 25.01 32.25 -9.24
CA LYS A 255 24.94 31.51 -10.52
C LYS A 255 25.93 30.34 -10.49
N ARG A 256 25.48 29.18 -10.97
CA ARG A 256 26.19 27.89 -10.90
C ARG A 256 25.94 27.06 -12.15
N LEU A 257 26.90 26.22 -12.53
CA LEU A 257 26.72 25.23 -13.59
C LEU A 257 25.73 24.14 -13.16
N CYS A 258 25.79 23.74 -11.88
CA CYS A 258 24.84 22.83 -11.26
C CYS A 258 24.04 23.62 -10.21
N PRO A 259 22.88 24.21 -10.59
CA PRO A 259 22.06 24.97 -9.65
C PRO A 259 21.61 24.08 -8.49
N ILE A 260 21.65 24.60 -7.26
CA ILE A 260 21.22 23.89 -6.05
C ILE A 260 20.09 24.67 -5.38
N LEU A 261 19.19 23.96 -4.69
CA LEU A 261 18.01 24.53 -4.04
C LEU A 261 17.20 25.38 -5.05
N LEU A 262 17.06 26.68 -4.83
CA LEU A 262 16.46 27.60 -5.79
C LEU A 262 17.11 28.97 -5.70
N ARG A 263 16.96 29.75 -6.76
CA ARG A 263 17.24 31.19 -6.83
C ARG A 263 15.95 31.93 -7.13
N GLN A 264 15.73 33.10 -6.54
CA GLN A 264 14.48 33.83 -6.75
C GLN A 264 14.67 35.35 -6.66
N THR A 265 13.83 36.10 -7.37
CA THR A 265 13.75 37.56 -7.26
C THR A 265 12.30 38.02 -7.34
N SER A 266 12.03 39.20 -6.81
CA SER A 266 10.68 39.75 -6.69
C SER A 266 10.63 41.19 -7.18
N PHE A 267 9.44 41.69 -7.49
CA PHE A 267 9.17 43.08 -7.80
C PHE A 267 7.83 43.52 -7.22
N LYS A 268 7.67 44.82 -6.97
CA LYS A 268 6.37 45.38 -6.59
C LYS A 268 5.49 45.39 -7.84
N ALA A 269 4.44 44.57 -7.86
CA ALA A 269 3.57 44.46 -9.03
C ALA A 269 2.46 45.52 -9.00
N LEU A 270 1.71 45.63 -7.90
CA LEU A 270 0.57 46.55 -7.87
C LEU A 270 0.35 47.11 -6.46
N GLU A 271 0.12 48.42 -6.38
CA GLU A 271 -0.45 49.05 -5.19
C GLU A 271 -1.95 49.18 -5.36
N GLU A 272 -2.69 48.57 -4.44
CA GLU A 272 -4.13 48.41 -4.55
C GLU A 272 -4.87 49.56 -3.87
N THR A 273 -5.95 50.00 -4.50
CA THR A 273 -6.91 50.90 -3.85
C THR A 273 -7.82 50.08 -2.93
N VAL A 274 -7.84 50.43 -1.64
CA VAL A 274 -8.65 49.73 -0.63
C VAL A 274 -9.67 50.68 -0.01
N TYR A 275 -10.89 50.18 0.21
CA TYR A 275 -11.99 50.90 0.82
C TYR A 275 -12.21 50.40 2.26
N PHE A 276 -12.04 51.29 3.23
CA PHE A 276 -12.19 51.01 4.66
C PHE A 276 -13.48 51.63 5.18
N ARG A 277 -14.07 51.07 6.24
CA ARG A 277 -15.19 51.72 6.92
C ARG A 277 -14.69 52.80 7.86
N ASP A 278 -15.40 53.92 7.91
CA ASP A 278 -15.24 54.95 8.94
C ASP A 278 -16.16 54.66 10.15
N PRO A 279 -16.05 55.40 11.27
CA PRO A 279 -16.92 55.23 12.44
C PRO A 279 -18.41 55.47 12.16
N SER A 280 -18.78 56.10 11.04
CA SER A 280 -20.16 56.33 10.61
C SER A 280 -20.70 55.18 9.73
N GLY A 281 -19.86 54.21 9.36
CA GLY A 281 -20.20 53.08 8.49
C GLY A 281 -20.02 53.34 6.99
N SER A 282 -19.54 54.53 6.59
CA SER A 282 -19.27 54.90 5.20
C SER A 282 -17.90 54.40 4.73
N TYR A 283 -17.73 54.15 3.43
CA TYR A 283 -16.44 53.72 2.89
C TYR A 283 -15.53 54.91 2.56
N VAL A 284 -14.31 54.90 3.09
CA VAL A 284 -13.23 55.85 2.80
C VAL A 284 -12.12 55.17 1.99
N LYS A 285 -11.51 55.93 1.08
CA LYS A 285 -10.45 55.44 0.18
C LYS A 285 -9.09 55.47 0.89
N GLY A 286 -8.36 54.35 0.86
CA GLY A 286 -6.97 54.22 1.28
C GLY A 286 -6.16 53.37 0.28
N SER A 287 -4.94 52.98 0.66
CA SER A 287 -4.10 52.07 -0.14
C SER A 287 -3.50 50.92 0.67
N HIS A 288 -3.25 49.82 -0.03
CA HIS A 288 -2.56 48.65 0.50
C HIS A 288 -1.59 48.11 -0.54
N THR A 289 -0.37 47.80 -0.13
CA THR A 289 0.61 47.13 -0.99
C THR A 289 0.63 45.65 -0.61
N ALA A 290 -0.13 44.84 -1.35
CA ALA A 290 -0.25 43.38 -1.11
C ALA A 290 0.45 42.54 -2.18
N ARG A 291 0.45 42.99 -3.44
CA ARG A 291 0.76 42.13 -4.59
C ARG A 291 2.19 42.32 -5.08
N PHE A 292 2.96 41.25 -5.02
CA PHE A 292 4.32 41.19 -5.54
C PHE A 292 4.36 40.18 -6.68
N GLY A 293 5.12 40.50 -7.72
CA GLY A 293 5.52 39.50 -8.70
C GLY A 293 6.81 38.83 -8.22
N GLU A 294 6.96 37.55 -8.49
CA GLU A 294 8.13 36.77 -8.12
C GLU A 294 8.43 35.79 -9.26
N VAL A 295 9.70 35.47 -9.46
CA VAL A 295 10.17 34.46 -10.42
C VAL A 295 11.26 33.62 -9.77
N GLU A 296 11.29 32.33 -10.08
CA GLU A 296 12.25 31.40 -9.50
C GLU A 296 12.96 30.52 -10.55
N GLN A 297 14.22 30.19 -10.26
CA GLN A 297 14.98 29.14 -10.92
C GLN A 297 15.23 28.02 -9.92
N ARG A 298 14.71 26.82 -10.19
CA ARG A 298 14.87 25.64 -9.33
C ARG A 298 16.07 24.80 -9.76
N GLY A 299 16.94 24.53 -8.80
CA GLY A 299 18.08 23.64 -8.91
C GLY A 299 17.82 22.28 -8.26
N TYR A 300 18.90 21.63 -7.83
CA TYR A 300 18.87 20.29 -7.28
C TYR A 300 18.62 20.24 -5.77
N ALA A 301 17.88 19.23 -5.34
CA ALA A 301 17.63 18.94 -3.94
C ALA A 301 18.91 18.46 -3.26
N LEU A 302 19.23 19.05 -2.11
CA LEU A 302 20.42 18.73 -1.33
C LEU A 302 20.11 17.68 -0.27
N THR A 303 21.11 16.84 0.04
CA THR A 303 21.11 16.00 1.24
C THR A 303 21.22 16.87 2.51
N ARG A 304 21.09 16.26 3.69
CA ARG A 304 21.28 16.99 4.94
C ARG A 304 22.71 17.55 5.05
N GLU A 305 23.68 16.79 4.56
CA GLU A 305 25.10 17.17 4.49
C GLU A 305 25.32 18.29 3.46
N GLY A 306 24.75 18.17 2.26
CA GLY A 306 24.79 19.24 1.26
C GLY A 306 24.15 20.51 1.77
N ARG A 307 23.04 20.40 2.50
CA ARG A 307 22.36 21.55 3.08
C ARG A 307 23.17 22.19 4.20
N GLN A 308 23.78 21.38 5.07
CA GLN A 308 24.66 21.87 6.13
C GLN A 308 25.85 22.66 5.55
N LEU A 309 26.47 22.18 4.47
CA LEU A 309 27.54 22.90 3.78
C LEU A 309 27.06 24.23 3.20
N TYR A 310 25.89 24.24 2.56
CA TYR A 310 25.26 25.46 2.06
C TYR A 310 25.05 26.48 3.18
N ASP A 311 24.45 26.05 4.30
CA ASP A 311 24.13 26.94 5.43
C ASP A 311 25.43 27.47 6.08
N GLN A 312 26.48 26.66 6.24
CA GLN A 312 27.79 27.08 6.77
C GLN A 312 28.51 28.11 5.89
N ILE A 313 28.45 27.97 4.57
CA ILE A 313 29.02 28.95 3.64
C ILE A 313 28.23 30.26 3.77
N LEU A 314 26.91 30.19 3.74
CA LEU A 314 26.03 31.36 3.79
C LEU A 314 26.16 32.13 5.13
N GLU A 315 26.25 31.42 6.25
CA GLU A 315 26.51 32.03 7.57
C GLU A 315 27.84 32.80 7.61
N ARG A 316 28.91 32.23 7.04
CA ARG A 316 30.22 32.90 6.95
C ARG A 316 30.17 34.13 6.05
N VAL A 317 29.50 34.04 4.89
CA VAL A 317 29.28 35.19 3.99
C VAL A 317 28.52 36.29 4.72
N ASN A 318 27.43 35.95 5.41
CA ASN A 318 26.62 36.93 6.15
C ASN A 318 27.40 37.59 7.29
N ALA A 319 28.18 36.82 8.06
CA ALA A 319 29.02 37.34 9.13
C ALA A 319 30.12 38.28 8.60
N GLU A 320 30.77 37.91 7.49
CA GLU A 320 31.81 38.71 6.86
C GLU A 320 31.24 39.99 6.21
N ALA A 321 30.12 39.88 5.52
CA ALA A 321 29.42 41.03 4.96
C ALA A 321 28.95 42.01 6.04
N ALA A 322 28.41 41.50 7.15
CA ALA A 322 27.99 42.34 8.28
C ALA A 322 29.19 43.05 8.93
N LYS A 323 30.31 42.34 9.12
CA LYS A 323 31.55 42.91 9.69
C LYS A 323 32.14 44.00 8.80
N ASN A 324 32.06 43.84 7.49
CA ASN A 324 32.68 44.72 6.50
C ASN A 324 31.71 45.74 5.89
N GLY A 325 30.43 45.73 6.29
CA GLY A 325 29.40 46.63 5.76
C GLY A 325 29.07 46.43 4.27
N LEU A 326 29.31 45.24 3.72
CA LEU A 326 29.12 44.94 2.30
C LEU A 326 27.63 44.79 1.98
N LYS A 327 27.17 45.42 0.88
CA LYS A 327 25.79 45.40 0.39
C LYS A 327 25.75 45.36 -1.15
N GLY A 328 24.62 44.94 -1.71
CA GLY A 328 24.41 44.89 -3.17
C GLY A 328 25.49 44.06 -3.87
N LYS A 329 26.01 44.56 -5.00
CA LYS A 329 27.03 43.86 -5.81
C LYS A 329 28.26 43.39 -5.03
N ALA A 330 28.68 44.12 -3.99
CA ALA A 330 29.83 43.74 -3.16
C ALA A 330 29.53 42.50 -2.28
N TYR A 331 28.28 42.34 -1.85
CA TYR A 331 27.82 41.11 -1.18
C TYR A 331 27.77 39.95 -2.17
N ASP A 332 27.22 40.17 -3.37
CA ASP A 332 27.08 39.11 -4.37
C ASP A 332 28.46 38.61 -4.86
N THR A 333 29.44 39.50 -4.99
CA THR A 333 30.83 39.13 -5.30
C THR A 333 31.44 38.23 -4.21
N LEU A 334 31.22 38.58 -2.94
CA LEU A 334 31.68 37.76 -1.81
C LEU A 334 30.96 36.40 -1.77
N LEU A 335 29.66 36.39 -2.05
CA LEU A 335 28.85 35.18 -2.12
C LEU A 335 29.39 34.24 -3.21
N GLU A 336 29.63 34.75 -4.42
CA GLU A 336 30.24 34.00 -5.53
C GLU A 336 31.61 33.44 -5.17
N GLU A 337 32.47 34.24 -4.52
CA GLU A 337 33.81 33.81 -4.13
C GLU A 337 33.77 32.65 -3.12
N ARG A 338 32.96 32.77 -2.06
CA ARG A 338 32.84 31.74 -1.02
C ARG A 338 32.14 30.48 -1.51
N PHE A 339 31.18 30.59 -2.43
CA PHE A 339 30.47 29.42 -2.97
C PHE A 339 31.30 28.58 -3.96
N LYS A 340 32.53 29.00 -4.30
CA LYS A 340 33.52 28.11 -4.95
C LYS A 340 33.91 26.93 -4.05
N GLU A 341 33.70 27.04 -2.74
CA GLU A 341 33.87 25.94 -1.79
C GLU A 341 32.81 24.84 -1.98
N PHE A 342 31.67 25.14 -2.60
CA PHE A 342 30.63 24.16 -2.90
C PHE A 342 30.87 23.52 -4.28
N PRO A 343 30.91 22.18 -4.42
CA PRO A 343 31.19 21.52 -5.70
C PRO A 343 30.17 21.85 -6.80
N ASP A 344 30.63 22.19 -8.01
CA ASP A 344 29.78 22.67 -9.11
C ASP A 344 29.73 21.73 -10.33
N SER A 345 30.00 20.45 -10.11
CA SER A 345 29.82 19.39 -11.11
C SER A 345 28.83 18.33 -10.60
N LEU A 346 28.03 17.76 -11.51
CA LEU A 346 27.07 16.72 -11.15
C LEU A 346 27.75 15.48 -10.55
N SER A 347 28.95 15.12 -11.01
CA SER A 347 29.74 14.02 -10.46
C SER A 347 30.22 14.30 -9.04
N ASP A 348 30.73 15.51 -8.76
CA ASP A 348 31.19 15.84 -7.40
C ASP A 348 30.03 15.86 -6.41
N LEU A 349 28.87 16.40 -6.82
CA LEU A 349 27.65 16.40 -6.00
C LEU A 349 27.18 14.98 -5.68
N HIS A 350 27.31 14.05 -6.64
CA HIS A 350 26.98 12.65 -6.49
C HIS A 350 27.98 11.92 -5.56
N ASP A 351 29.26 12.02 -5.88
CA ASP A 351 30.33 11.26 -5.20
C ASP A 351 30.52 11.70 -3.74
N GLN A 352 30.34 13.00 -3.48
CA GLN A 352 30.38 13.57 -2.12
C GLN A 352 29.02 13.47 -1.41
N ARG A 353 27.99 12.91 -2.06
CA ARG A 353 26.62 12.73 -1.51
C ARG A 353 26.00 14.04 -1.02
N LEU A 354 26.22 15.12 -1.77
CA LEU A 354 25.68 16.45 -1.44
C LEU A 354 24.30 16.69 -2.07
N GLY A 355 23.95 15.96 -3.14
CA GLY A 355 22.65 16.02 -3.80
C GLY A 355 21.89 14.69 -3.74
N TYR A 356 20.58 14.75 -3.98
CA TYR A 356 19.76 13.57 -4.24
C TYR A 356 19.63 13.29 -5.75
N PHE A 357 19.62 12.02 -6.12
CA PHE A 357 19.64 11.57 -7.52
C PHE A 357 18.63 10.46 -7.77
N THR A 358 18.00 10.48 -8.95
CA THR A 358 17.29 9.33 -9.51
C THR A 358 18.21 8.55 -10.42
N TYR A 359 18.05 7.22 -10.44
CA TYR A 359 18.84 6.30 -11.25
C TYR A 359 17.95 5.64 -12.29
N ARG A 360 18.48 5.45 -13.50
CA ARG A 360 17.80 4.80 -14.62
C ARG A 360 18.76 3.86 -15.34
N LEU A 361 18.22 2.85 -16.00
CA LEU A 361 19.00 2.04 -16.95
C LEU A 361 19.28 2.84 -18.20
N THR A 362 20.51 2.74 -18.70
CA THR A 362 20.87 3.27 -20.02
C THR A 362 20.34 2.32 -21.10
N PRO A 363 20.29 2.76 -22.38
CA PRO A 363 20.00 1.86 -23.49
C PRO A 363 20.93 0.62 -23.52
N LEU A 364 22.21 0.80 -23.15
CA LEU A 364 23.16 -0.31 -23.00
C LEU A 364 22.77 -1.26 -21.86
N GLY A 365 22.34 -0.72 -20.72
CA GLY A 365 21.83 -1.51 -19.59
C GLY A 365 20.57 -2.31 -19.96
N ASP A 366 19.62 -1.69 -20.65
CA ASP A 366 18.42 -2.37 -21.15
C ASP A 366 18.76 -3.44 -22.21
N GLN A 367 19.74 -3.19 -23.10
CA GLN A 367 20.21 -4.18 -24.08
C GLN A 367 20.91 -5.38 -23.40
N LEU A 368 21.76 -5.13 -22.41
CA LEU A 368 22.45 -6.18 -21.64
C LEU A 368 21.48 -7.06 -20.84
N ILE A 369 20.35 -6.51 -20.40
CA ILE A 369 19.25 -7.29 -19.80
C ILE A 369 18.60 -8.20 -20.86
N ASN A 370 18.44 -7.72 -22.10
CA ASN A 370 17.80 -8.50 -23.18
C ASN A 370 18.71 -9.55 -23.83
N GLU A 371 20.04 -9.39 -23.76
CA GLU A 371 21.01 -10.24 -24.47
C GLU A 371 21.71 -11.30 -23.58
N ARG A 372 21.48 -11.33 -22.26
CA ARG A 372 22.24 -12.21 -21.35
C ARG A 372 21.67 -13.62 -21.15
N VAL A 373 22.55 -14.58 -21.42
CA VAL A 373 22.54 -16.01 -21.13
C VAL A 373 22.44 -16.28 -19.63
N GLU A 374 21.72 -17.35 -19.27
CA GLU A 374 21.68 -18.00 -17.96
C GLU A 374 23.08 -18.16 -17.34
N LEU A 375 23.49 -17.24 -16.47
CA LEU A 375 24.66 -17.41 -15.60
C LEU A 375 24.16 -17.56 -14.16
N SER A 376 24.56 -18.65 -13.51
CA SER A 376 24.30 -18.93 -12.10
C SER A 376 24.95 -17.86 -11.21
N GLU A 377 24.21 -17.36 -10.21
CA GLU A 377 24.67 -16.34 -9.23
C GLU A 377 26.01 -16.67 -8.56
N GLU A 378 26.38 -17.96 -8.45
CA GLU A 378 27.64 -18.42 -7.85
C GLU A 378 28.92 -17.93 -8.55
N GLN A 379 28.83 -17.31 -9.72
CA GLN A 379 29.99 -16.87 -10.51
C GLN A 379 30.13 -15.34 -10.68
N LEU A 380 29.19 -14.53 -10.16
CA LEU A 380 29.24 -13.08 -10.35
C LEU A 380 29.68 -12.37 -9.05
N PRO A 381 30.82 -11.64 -9.07
CA PRO A 381 31.24 -10.84 -7.93
C PRO A 381 30.20 -9.74 -7.63
N PRO A 382 30.05 -9.30 -6.37
CA PRO A 382 29.19 -8.17 -6.04
C PRO A 382 29.60 -6.94 -6.86
N VAL A 383 28.71 -6.47 -7.72
CA VAL A 383 28.94 -5.29 -8.56
C VAL A 383 28.49 -4.06 -7.77
N SER A 384 29.39 -3.10 -7.55
CA SER A 384 29.03 -1.87 -6.86
C SER A 384 28.19 -0.94 -7.76
N LEU A 385 27.44 -0.01 -7.17
CA LEU A 385 26.75 1.05 -7.91
C LEU A 385 27.73 1.82 -8.79
N GLN A 386 28.92 2.11 -8.26
CA GLN A 386 29.97 2.81 -9.01
C GLN A 386 30.43 2.02 -10.24
N ASP A 387 30.56 0.70 -10.13
CA ASP A 387 30.93 -0.14 -11.28
C ASP A 387 29.85 -0.12 -12.37
N LEU A 388 28.57 -0.06 -11.99
CA LEU A 388 27.46 0.03 -12.95
C LEU A 388 27.42 1.39 -13.65
N LEU A 389 27.75 2.47 -12.93
CA LEU A 389 27.88 3.82 -13.50
C LEU A 389 29.10 3.93 -14.41
N ASN A 390 30.26 3.44 -13.98
CA ASN A 390 31.50 3.45 -14.77
C ASN A 390 31.39 2.60 -16.06
N LYS A 391 30.54 1.57 -16.05
CA LYS A 391 30.22 0.74 -17.22
C LYS A 391 29.07 1.30 -18.06
N GLU A 392 28.55 2.47 -17.71
CA GLU A 392 27.42 3.11 -18.38
C GLU A 392 26.19 2.20 -18.48
N ILE A 393 25.99 1.30 -17.51
CA ILE A 393 24.81 0.43 -17.41
C ILE A 393 23.67 1.21 -16.74
N LEU A 394 24.02 2.00 -15.73
CA LEU A 394 23.12 2.94 -15.09
C LEU A 394 23.55 4.37 -15.41
N SER A 395 22.59 5.26 -15.49
CA SER A 395 22.79 6.70 -15.43
C SER A 395 22.04 7.28 -14.23
N TYR A 396 22.40 8.48 -13.83
CA TYR A 396 21.72 9.23 -12.79
C TYR A 396 21.38 10.65 -13.22
N GLU A 397 20.31 11.18 -12.65
CA GLU A 397 19.84 12.56 -12.84
C GLU A 397 19.54 13.15 -11.47
N ALA A 398 19.99 14.38 -11.22
CA ALA A 398 19.75 15.05 -9.95
C ALA A 398 18.26 15.41 -9.79
N ILE A 399 17.73 15.21 -8.58
CA ILE A 399 16.33 15.49 -8.26
C ILE A 399 16.12 16.99 -8.14
N THR A 400 15.12 17.54 -8.83
CA THR A 400 14.72 18.96 -8.71
C THR A 400 14.27 19.28 -7.28
N TYR A 401 14.71 20.42 -6.75
CA TYR A 401 14.25 20.92 -5.45
C TYR A 401 12.82 21.49 -5.55
N GLU A 402 11.90 20.87 -4.82
CA GLU A 402 10.46 21.15 -4.86
C GLU A 402 9.97 22.01 -3.68
N ASP A 403 10.86 22.35 -2.76
CA ASP A 403 10.58 23.08 -1.52
C ASP A 403 11.06 24.54 -1.59
N PHE A 404 11.19 25.20 -0.45
CA PHE A 404 11.52 26.63 -0.34
C PHE A 404 12.78 26.85 0.49
N LEU A 405 13.44 27.99 0.30
CA LEU A 405 14.58 28.36 1.14
C LEU A 405 14.08 28.92 2.49
N PRO A 406 14.50 28.37 3.64
CA PRO A 406 13.90 28.75 4.93
C PRO A 406 14.19 30.18 5.40
N LEU A 407 15.28 30.81 4.92
CA LEU A 407 15.65 32.19 5.29
C LEU A 407 15.53 33.22 4.15
N SER A 408 15.26 32.80 2.91
CA SER A 408 15.13 33.71 1.75
C SER A 408 13.87 34.60 1.84
N ALA A 409 12.81 34.07 2.44
CA ALA A 409 11.61 34.79 2.82
C ALA A 409 11.98 36.07 3.60
N GLY A 410 12.93 35.98 4.52
CA GLY A 410 13.31 37.11 5.36
C GLY A 410 13.94 38.28 4.60
N GLY A 411 14.78 38.00 3.58
CA GLY A 411 15.38 39.04 2.73
C GLY A 411 14.36 39.72 1.83
N ILE A 412 13.47 38.94 1.20
CA ILE A 412 12.39 39.44 0.33
C ILE A 412 11.34 40.21 1.13
N PHE A 413 10.89 39.66 2.27
CA PHE A 413 9.90 40.31 3.13
C PHE A 413 10.46 41.58 3.77
N ASN A 414 11.70 41.59 4.27
CA ASN A 414 12.29 42.80 4.87
C ASN A 414 12.54 43.90 3.83
N SER A 415 12.92 43.55 2.60
CA SER A 415 13.11 44.53 1.52
C SER A 415 11.80 45.04 0.91
N ASN A 416 10.71 44.28 0.99
CA ASN A 416 9.38 44.68 0.51
C ASN A 416 8.60 45.59 1.48
N LEU A 417 8.92 45.57 2.78
CA LEU A 417 8.06 46.13 3.82
C LEU A 417 8.62 47.35 4.58
N GLY A 418 9.88 47.75 4.35
CA GLY A 418 10.48 48.94 4.99
C GLY A 418 10.90 48.74 6.47
N GLY A 419 11.48 49.78 7.08
CA GLY A 419 12.31 49.74 8.29
C GLY A 419 11.69 49.24 9.63
N VAL A 420 12.59 48.97 10.58
CA VAL A 420 12.44 48.13 11.79
C VAL A 420 11.55 48.75 12.89
N SER A 421 10.54 47.98 13.38
CA SER A 421 9.77 48.28 14.59
C SER A 421 10.35 47.57 15.83
N GLN A 422 10.05 48.09 17.03
CA GLN A 422 10.48 47.54 18.33
C GLN A 422 9.94 46.11 18.57
N SER A 423 8.82 45.76 17.93
CA SER A 423 8.17 44.44 17.95
C SER A 423 9.05 43.35 17.33
N LYS A 424 9.91 43.71 16.36
CA LYS A 424 10.75 42.76 15.61
C LYS A 424 11.77 42.02 16.49
N GLN A 425 12.32 42.68 17.50
CA GLN A 425 13.30 42.08 18.41
C GLN A 425 12.68 41.00 19.32
N LEU A 426 11.43 41.20 19.74
CA LEU A 426 10.70 40.22 20.55
C LEU A 426 10.31 38.98 19.73
N ILE A 427 9.95 39.18 18.46
CA ILE A 427 9.61 38.08 17.53
C ILE A 427 10.82 37.21 17.22
N MET A 428 12.00 37.82 17.00
CA MET A 428 13.24 37.09 16.70
C MET A 428 13.79 36.24 17.86
N GLY A 429 13.33 36.49 19.10
CA GLY A 429 13.70 35.71 20.27
C GLY A 429 12.72 34.58 20.61
N ALA A 430 11.70 34.35 19.78
CA ALA A 430 10.70 33.30 20.00
C ALA A 430 11.25 31.91 19.67
N ASP A 431 10.87 30.91 20.47
CA ASP A 431 11.20 29.52 20.18
C ASP A 431 10.39 28.99 18.98
N SER A 432 11.03 28.08 18.24
CA SER A 432 10.38 27.30 17.19
C SER A 432 9.29 26.41 17.78
N ASP A 433 8.11 26.41 17.15
CA ASP A 433 6.92 25.73 17.63
C ASP A 433 6.32 24.81 16.56
N LEU A 434 7.06 23.74 16.23
CA LEU A 434 6.61 22.71 15.29
C LEU A 434 5.37 21.98 15.82
N ASP A 435 5.35 21.63 17.12
CA ASP A 435 4.23 20.91 17.72
C ASP A 435 2.95 21.76 17.77
N GLY A 436 3.06 23.05 18.08
CA GLY A 436 1.96 24.01 17.92
C GLY A 436 1.47 24.09 16.49
N PHE A 437 2.37 24.24 15.51
CA PHE A 437 2.00 24.28 14.10
C PHE A 437 1.25 23.02 13.64
N GLN A 438 1.75 21.83 13.98
CA GLN A 438 1.10 20.56 13.63
C GLN A 438 -0.27 20.40 14.30
N ARG A 439 -0.46 20.94 15.51
CA ARG A 439 -1.77 21.02 16.17
C ARG A 439 -2.74 21.92 15.42
N LEU A 440 -2.30 23.10 14.97
CA LEU A 440 -3.11 24.02 14.16
C LEU A 440 -3.48 23.39 12.80
N LEU A 441 -2.53 22.68 12.18
CA LEU A 441 -2.70 21.99 10.91
C LEU A 441 -3.63 20.77 11.00
N GLY A 442 -3.66 20.11 12.18
CA GLY A 442 -4.37 18.86 12.41
C GLY A 442 -3.70 17.65 11.75
N ALA A 443 -2.42 17.74 11.40
CA ALA A 443 -1.63 16.69 10.77
C ALA A 443 -0.12 16.94 10.98
N CYS A 444 0.69 15.89 10.82
CA CYS A 444 2.14 16.05 10.77
C CYS A 444 2.57 16.64 9.43
N VAL A 445 3.64 17.44 9.44
CA VAL A 445 4.33 17.85 8.21
C VAL A 445 5.30 16.76 7.78
N ALA A 446 5.42 16.51 6.48
CA ALA A 446 6.40 15.57 5.96
C ALA A 446 7.80 16.21 5.95
N ASP A 447 8.83 15.42 6.29
CA ASP A 447 10.24 15.80 6.17
C ASP A 447 10.68 15.73 4.69
N GLU A 448 11.05 16.85 4.09
CA GLU A 448 11.44 16.92 2.68
C GLU A 448 12.65 16.04 2.37
N PHE A 449 13.63 15.97 3.29
CA PHE A 449 14.82 15.15 3.10
C PHE A 449 14.46 13.67 3.00
N HIS A 450 13.51 13.22 3.82
CA HIS A 450 13.01 11.86 3.75
C HIS A 450 12.35 11.56 2.40
N LEU A 451 11.52 12.48 1.87
CA LEU A 451 10.85 12.31 0.58
C LEU A 451 11.86 12.19 -0.58
N TYR A 452 12.89 13.05 -0.62
CA TYR A 452 13.93 12.96 -1.64
C TYR A 452 14.76 11.68 -1.53
N ALA A 453 15.12 11.28 -0.31
CA ALA A 453 15.80 10.01 -0.06
C ALA A 453 14.96 8.81 -0.51
N GLU A 454 13.64 8.87 -0.31
CA GLU A 454 12.71 7.84 -0.76
C GLU A 454 12.63 7.77 -2.29
N MET A 455 12.57 8.91 -2.98
CA MET A 455 12.61 8.98 -4.46
C MET A 455 13.89 8.35 -5.01
N GLN A 456 15.05 8.73 -4.46
CA GLN A 456 16.34 8.14 -4.82
C GLN A 456 16.34 6.62 -4.60
N ARG A 457 15.94 6.16 -3.40
CA ARG A 457 15.88 4.74 -3.06
C ARG A 457 14.94 3.95 -3.98
N LYS A 458 13.76 4.49 -4.29
CA LYS A 458 12.79 3.87 -5.21
C LYS A 458 13.39 3.71 -6.61
N SER A 459 14.06 4.74 -7.13
CA SER A 459 14.69 4.66 -8.46
C SER A 459 15.80 3.59 -8.52
N LEU A 460 16.62 3.49 -7.47
CA LEU A 460 17.63 2.43 -7.33
C LEU A 460 16.99 1.05 -7.20
N GLU A 461 15.89 0.93 -6.47
CA GLU A 461 15.17 -0.34 -6.34
C GLU A 461 14.57 -0.78 -7.67
N VAL A 462 14.01 0.13 -8.47
CA VAL A 462 13.53 -0.17 -9.82
C VAL A 462 14.68 -0.62 -10.71
N CYS A 463 15.82 0.08 -10.69
CA CYS A 463 17.01 -0.33 -11.43
C CYS A 463 17.53 -1.69 -10.97
N ARG A 464 17.59 -1.94 -9.65
CA ARG A 464 17.97 -3.21 -9.06
C ARG A 464 17.02 -4.31 -9.49
N GLN A 465 15.71 -4.07 -9.49
CA GLN A 465 14.71 -5.02 -9.94
C GLN A 465 14.85 -5.32 -11.42
N LYS A 466 15.06 -4.32 -12.27
CA LYS A 466 15.26 -4.52 -13.72
C LYS A 466 16.58 -5.25 -14.03
N LEU A 467 17.67 -4.88 -13.34
CA LEU A 467 18.96 -5.58 -13.42
C LEU A 467 18.89 -7.00 -12.84
N ARG A 468 18.01 -7.25 -11.86
CA ARG A 468 17.66 -8.59 -11.36
C ARG A 468 16.63 -9.29 -12.24
N ALA A 469 15.89 -8.56 -13.06
CA ALA A 469 14.85 -9.06 -13.94
C ALA A 469 15.46 -9.61 -15.23
N LEU A 470 16.26 -10.66 -15.07
CA LEU A 470 15.92 -11.93 -15.67
C LEU A 470 15.73 -12.97 -14.56
N HIS A 471 14.56 -12.97 -13.96
CA HIS A 471 13.87 -14.23 -13.68
C HIS A 471 12.67 -14.35 -14.63
N SER A 472 12.96 -14.43 -15.91
CA SER A 472 12.05 -14.99 -16.93
C SER A 472 11.67 -16.44 -16.67
N ASN A 473 12.21 -17.09 -15.63
CA ASN A 473 11.81 -18.45 -15.22
C ASN A 473 10.83 -18.49 -14.03
N SER A 474 10.22 -17.38 -13.61
CA SER A 474 8.94 -17.48 -12.87
C SER A 474 7.73 -17.70 -13.81
N THR A 475 7.99 -17.85 -15.11
CA THR A 475 6.99 -18.33 -16.06
C THR A 475 6.72 -19.78 -15.71
N SER A 476 5.65 -20.05 -14.97
CA SER A 476 5.10 -21.40 -14.90
C SER A 476 4.87 -21.83 -16.34
N SER A 477 5.36 -23.00 -16.74
CA SER A 477 4.88 -23.61 -17.97
C SER A 477 3.36 -23.70 -17.84
N GLN A 478 2.65 -23.05 -18.76
CA GLN A 478 1.20 -22.96 -18.72
C GLN A 478 0.65 -24.07 -19.60
N THR A 479 -0.14 -24.93 -18.99
CA THR A 479 -0.95 -25.86 -19.77
C THR A 479 -2.31 -25.24 -20.07
N LEU A 480 -2.41 -24.50 -21.16
CA LEU A 480 -3.61 -23.71 -21.50
C LEU A 480 -4.89 -24.56 -21.64
N TYR A 481 -4.80 -25.83 -22.05
CA TYR A 481 -5.97 -26.70 -22.15
C TYR A 481 -6.56 -27.13 -20.79
N ALA A 482 -5.83 -26.92 -19.69
CA ALA A 482 -6.35 -27.20 -18.35
C ALA A 482 -7.37 -26.15 -17.87
N PHE A 483 -7.52 -25.05 -18.61
CA PHE A 483 -8.43 -23.95 -18.30
C PHE A 483 -9.31 -23.65 -19.50
N ASN A 484 -10.60 -23.44 -19.26
CA ASN A 484 -11.52 -22.98 -20.27
C ASN A 484 -12.07 -21.60 -19.86
N PRO A 485 -11.77 -20.52 -20.62
CA PRO A 485 -12.20 -19.17 -20.25
C PRO A 485 -13.72 -18.97 -20.27
N THR A 486 -14.48 -19.90 -20.84
CA THR A 486 -15.95 -19.84 -20.86
C THR A 486 -16.61 -20.55 -19.69
N ASP A 487 -15.88 -21.42 -18.98
CA ASP A 487 -16.44 -22.27 -17.94
C ASP A 487 -16.50 -21.52 -16.61
N ARG A 488 -17.62 -20.82 -16.44
CA ARG A 488 -18.06 -20.17 -15.19
C ARG A 488 -18.77 -21.18 -14.28
N PRO A 489 -18.87 -20.91 -12.95
CA PRO A 489 -18.66 -19.61 -12.31
C PRO A 489 -17.47 -19.51 -11.35
N LEU A 490 -16.63 -20.56 -11.25
CA LEU A 490 -15.47 -20.54 -10.37
C LEU A 490 -14.20 -20.19 -11.16
N GLU A 491 -13.61 -19.05 -10.83
CA GLU A 491 -12.37 -18.59 -11.45
C GLU A 491 -11.17 -19.31 -10.81
N VAL A 492 -10.29 -19.87 -11.64
CA VAL A 492 -9.05 -20.53 -11.23
C VAL A 492 -7.89 -19.90 -12.01
N SER A 493 -6.97 -19.26 -11.30
CA SER A 493 -5.85 -18.56 -11.93
C SER A 493 -4.61 -18.50 -11.01
N PHE A 494 -3.51 -17.95 -11.52
CA PHE A 494 -2.32 -17.68 -10.72
C PHE A 494 -2.46 -16.35 -9.97
N SER A 495 -1.79 -16.23 -8.83
CA SER A 495 -1.68 -14.94 -8.15
C SER A 495 -0.90 -13.96 -9.02
N ASN A 496 -1.28 -12.68 -9.00
CA ASN A 496 -0.54 -11.60 -9.65
C ASN A 496 0.83 -11.30 -8.98
N ALA A 497 1.11 -11.94 -7.85
CA ALA A 497 2.37 -11.84 -7.14
C ALA A 497 2.91 -13.25 -6.80
N VAL A 498 4.21 -13.44 -6.97
CA VAL A 498 4.91 -14.67 -6.56
C VAL A 498 5.76 -14.36 -5.35
N HIS A 499 5.55 -15.08 -4.25
CA HIS A 499 6.44 -14.98 -3.09
C HIS A 499 7.82 -15.58 -3.43
N ALA A 500 8.88 -14.80 -3.18
CA ALA A 500 10.26 -15.15 -3.51
C ALA A 500 10.69 -16.53 -2.97
N LEU A 501 10.27 -16.86 -1.74
CA LEU A 501 10.58 -18.15 -1.11
C LEU A 501 10.15 -19.34 -1.99
N GLY A 502 8.97 -19.28 -2.61
CA GLY A 502 8.48 -20.39 -3.42
C GLY A 502 9.34 -20.66 -4.66
N THR A 503 9.80 -19.61 -5.33
CA THR A 503 10.72 -19.73 -6.46
C THR A 503 12.01 -20.47 -6.06
N TRP A 504 12.59 -20.10 -4.92
CA TRP A 504 13.82 -20.73 -4.42
C TRP A 504 13.58 -22.17 -3.93
N CYS A 505 12.45 -22.43 -3.26
CA CYS A 505 12.09 -23.78 -2.84
C CYS A 505 11.85 -24.71 -4.04
N GLN A 506 11.26 -24.22 -5.13
CA GLN A 506 11.15 -24.98 -6.37
C GLN A 506 12.55 -25.30 -6.94
N LYS A 507 13.44 -24.31 -7.06
CA LYS A 507 14.82 -24.53 -7.54
C LYS A 507 15.57 -25.56 -6.70
N ALA A 508 15.52 -25.43 -5.38
CA ALA A 508 16.15 -26.38 -4.44
C ALA A 508 15.53 -27.78 -4.54
N SER A 509 14.22 -27.87 -4.74
CA SER A 509 13.53 -29.15 -4.93
C SER A 509 13.96 -29.84 -6.23
N VAL A 510 14.09 -29.06 -7.32
CA VAL A 510 14.53 -29.57 -8.62
C VAL A 510 16.00 -30.00 -8.60
N SER A 511 16.89 -29.25 -7.93
CA SER A 511 18.30 -29.67 -7.78
C SER A 511 18.44 -30.95 -6.96
N LEU A 512 17.48 -31.22 -6.07
CA LEU A 512 17.36 -32.46 -5.29
C LEU A 512 16.62 -33.60 -6.01
N GLY A 513 16.40 -33.47 -7.32
CA GLY A 513 15.85 -34.51 -8.17
C GLY A 513 14.33 -34.54 -8.30
N MET A 514 13.60 -33.55 -7.78
CA MET A 514 12.16 -33.45 -8.04
C MET A 514 11.91 -32.97 -9.47
N ARG A 515 11.03 -33.64 -10.21
CA ARG A 515 10.68 -33.25 -11.58
C ARG A 515 9.90 -31.93 -11.60
N GLN A 516 10.26 -30.98 -12.46
CA GLN A 516 9.40 -29.85 -12.79
C GLN A 516 8.28 -30.29 -13.74
N ILE A 517 7.04 -29.88 -13.48
CA ILE A 517 5.85 -30.26 -14.28
C ILE A 517 5.08 -29.02 -14.74
N ASP A 518 4.16 -29.20 -15.70
CA ASP A 518 3.45 -28.10 -16.38
C ASP A 518 2.12 -27.68 -15.73
N GLY A 519 1.89 -28.13 -14.49
CA GLY A 519 0.70 -27.82 -13.69
C GLY A 519 0.12 -29.04 -12.98
N PHE A 520 -0.61 -28.82 -11.89
CA PHE A 520 -1.33 -29.90 -11.19
C PHE A 520 -2.71 -30.21 -11.79
N ASN A 521 -3.24 -29.31 -12.62
CA ASN A 521 -4.60 -29.42 -13.18
C ASN A 521 -4.69 -30.32 -14.43
N ILE A 522 -3.59 -30.98 -14.81
CA ILE A 522 -3.52 -31.89 -15.97
C ILE A 522 -3.60 -33.38 -15.59
N GLY A 523 -3.83 -33.69 -14.31
CA GLY A 523 -4.02 -35.05 -13.80
C GLY A 523 -2.81 -35.72 -13.14
N GLY A 524 -1.64 -35.04 -13.10
CA GLY A 524 -0.43 -35.52 -12.42
C GLY A 524 -0.03 -34.63 -11.23
N LEU A 525 0.38 -35.24 -10.12
CA LEU A 525 0.83 -34.51 -8.92
C LEU A 525 2.34 -34.57 -8.67
N LEU A 526 3.01 -35.69 -9.01
CA LEU A 526 4.43 -35.87 -8.70
C LEU A 526 5.30 -34.85 -9.45
N GLY A 527 5.92 -33.95 -8.70
CA GLY A 527 6.78 -32.89 -9.22
C GLY A 527 6.59 -31.55 -8.51
N SER A 528 7.18 -30.52 -9.09
CA SER A 528 7.21 -29.15 -8.57
C SER A 528 6.69 -28.16 -9.61
N VAL A 529 5.75 -27.30 -9.22
CA VAL A 529 5.20 -26.22 -10.06
C VAL A 529 4.57 -25.13 -9.17
N PHE A 530 4.35 -23.94 -9.74
CA PHE A 530 3.49 -22.93 -9.13
C PHE A 530 2.04 -23.40 -9.12
N ALA A 531 1.38 -23.30 -7.97
CA ALA A 531 -0.01 -23.74 -7.84
C ALA A 531 -0.97 -22.63 -8.29
N THR A 532 -2.08 -23.02 -8.92
CA THR A 532 -3.21 -22.11 -9.17
C THR A 532 -4.13 -22.03 -7.96
N PHE A 533 -4.84 -20.91 -7.83
CA PHE A 533 -5.79 -20.63 -6.76
C PHE A 533 -7.16 -20.29 -7.31
N THR A 534 -8.20 -20.46 -6.50
CA THR A 534 -9.55 -19.99 -6.83
C THR A 534 -9.63 -18.47 -6.60
N ILE A 535 -9.12 -17.70 -7.55
CA ILE A 535 -9.05 -16.24 -7.52
C ILE A 535 -9.40 -15.67 -8.90
N ASP A 536 -10.02 -14.50 -8.88
CA ASP A 536 -10.31 -13.72 -10.08
C ASP A 536 -8.99 -13.14 -10.63
N PRO A 537 -8.63 -13.40 -11.90
CA PRO A 537 -7.35 -12.97 -12.47
C PRO A 537 -7.25 -11.44 -12.66
N GLN A 538 -8.37 -10.70 -12.69
CA GLN A 538 -8.37 -9.26 -12.94
C GLN A 538 -8.15 -8.44 -11.67
N ASN A 539 -8.79 -8.85 -10.57
CA ASN A 539 -8.79 -8.09 -9.30
C ASN A 539 -8.14 -8.84 -8.13
N THR A 540 -7.77 -10.12 -8.32
CA THR A 540 -7.14 -10.99 -7.32
C THR A 540 -7.98 -11.30 -6.08
N HIS A 541 -9.28 -10.99 -6.12
CA HIS A 541 -10.21 -11.40 -5.08
C HIS A 541 -10.42 -12.91 -5.12
N ARG A 542 -10.74 -13.47 -3.95
CA ARG A 542 -11.09 -14.88 -3.83
C ARG A 542 -12.33 -15.17 -4.66
N SER A 543 -12.22 -16.11 -5.60
CA SER A 543 -13.39 -16.76 -6.20
C SER A 543 -13.86 -17.86 -5.26
N SER A 544 -14.99 -17.62 -4.59
CA SER A 544 -15.57 -18.49 -3.57
C SER A 544 -16.86 -19.14 -4.09
N PHE A 545 -17.39 -20.12 -3.34
CA PHE A 545 -18.73 -20.67 -3.66
C PHE A 545 -19.81 -19.59 -3.62
N GLU A 546 -19.74 -18.66 -2.68
CA GLU A 546 -20.72 -17.59 -2.56
C GLU A 546 -20.66 -16.63 -3.77
N SER A 547 -19.47 -16.12 -4.09
CA SER A 547 -19.28 -15.19 -5.19
C SER A 547 -19.51 -15.81 -6.57
N GLY A 548 -19.17 -17.10 -6.73
CA GLY A 548 -19.35 -17.83 -7.99
C GLY A 548 -20.78 -18.33 -8.18
N PHE A 549 -21.34 -19.05 -7.21
CA PHE A 549 -22.59 -19.78 -7.39
C PHE A 549 -23.80 -19.04 -6.82
N ILE A 550 -23.72 -18.51 -5.60
CA ILE A 550 -24.86 -17.87 -4.94
C ILE A 550 -25.13 -16.49 -5.55
N GLN A 551 -24.10 -15.67 -5.71
CA GLN A 551 -24.26 -14.34 -6.29
C GLN A 551 -24.76 -14.43 -7.73
N ALA A 552 -24.24 -15.35 -8.54
CA ALA A 552 -24.66 -15.54 -9.93
C ALA A 552 -26.15 -15.90 -10.10
N VAL A 553 -26.76 -16.60 -9.13
CA VAL A 553 -28.21 -16.89 -9.16
C VAL A 553 -29.05 -15.77 -8.55
N LEU A 554 -28.53 -15.07 -7.54
CA LEU A 554 -29.17 -13.88 -6.97
C LEU A 554 -29.26 -12.75 -8.02
N ASP A 555 -28.19 -12.52 -8.78
CA ASP A 555 -28.14 -11.52 -9.85
C ASP A 555 -29.15 -11.80 -10.97
N LYS A 556 -29.51 -13.08 -11.17
CA LYS A 556 -30.55 -13.51 -12.13
C LYS A 556 -31.96 -13.46 -11.55
N GLY A 557 -32.13 -13.03 -10.29
CA GLY A 557 -33.44 -12.96 -9.62
C GLY A 557 -34.06 -14.31 -9.28
N VAL A 558 -33.31 -15.41 -9.39
CA VAL A 558 -33.76 -16.79 -9.15
C VAL A 558 -33.01 -17.47 -8.00
N GLY A 559 -32.39 -16.66 -7.13
CA GLY A 559 -31.56 -17.17 -6.04
C GLY A 559 -32.35 -17.83 -4.90
N PRO A 560 -31.71 -18.70 -4.12
CA PRO A 560 -32.35 -19.38 -2.98
C PRO A 560 -32.68 -18.39 -1.85
N THR A 561 -33.64 -18.77 -0.99
CA THR A 561 -33.83 -18.07 0.29
C THR A 561 -32.69 -18.41 1.24
N VAL A 562 -31.93 -17.40 1.66
CA VAL A 562 -30.75 -17.58 2.54
C VAL A 562 -31.08 -17.14 3.97
N TYR A 563 -30.99 -18.08 4.91
CA TYR A 563 -31.11 -17.82 6.35
C TYR A 563 -29.72 -17.72 6.99
N LYS A 564 -29.20 -16.49 7.14
CA LYS A 564 -27.90 -16.24 7.79
C LYS A 564 -27.99 -16.45 9.31
N SER A 565 -26.87 -16.77 9.95
CA SER A 565 -26.77 -16.93 11.42
C SER A 565 -27.86 -17.84 12.01
N THR A 566 -28.16 -18.93 11.29
CA THR A 566 -29.24 -19.86 11.61
C THR A 566 -28.67 -21.28 11.62
N MET A 567 -28.67 -21.94 12.78
CA MET A 567 -28.10 -23.27 12.97
C MET A 567 -29.18 -24.34 12.88
N ALA A 568 -29.01 -25.32 11.99
CA ALA A 568 -29.80 -26.54 11.97
C ALA A 568 -29.64 -27.29 13.30
N GLN A 569 -30.76 -27.56 13.98
CA GLN A 569 -30.81 -28.23 15.27
C GLN A 569 -31.08 -29.73 15.12
N LYS A 570 -32.05 -30.08 14.26
CA LYS A 570 -32.55 -31.46 14.12
C LYS A 570 -33.23 -31.66 12.78
N ILE A 571 -33.00 -32.80 12.15
CA ILE A 571 -33.71 -33.29 10.96
C ILE A 571 -35.01 -33.95 11.43
N LEU A 572 -36.10 -33.65 10.72
CA LEU A 572 -37.44 -34.14 11.03
C LEU A 572 -37.83 -35.22 10.03
N PHE A 573 -38.56 -36.23 10.52
CA PHE A 573 -39.04 -37.35 9.72
C PHE A 573 -40.58 -37.42 9.74
N ASP A 574 -41.12 -38.29 8.90
CA ASP A 574 -42.51 -38.76 8.99
C ASP A 574 -42.70 -39.71 10.18
N ASP A 575 -43.95 -40.10 10.44
CA ASP A 575 -44.33 -40.87 11.62
C ASP A 575 -43.62 -42.25 11.68
N ASP A 576 -43.33 -42.85 10.52
CA ASP A 576 -42.61 -44.13 10.41
C ASP A 576 -41.08 -43.99 10.41
N ASN A 577 -40.56 -42.76 10.53
CA ASN A 577 -39.15 -42.40 10.43
C ASN A 577 -38.44 -42.89 9.15
N LYS A 578 -39.18 -42.95 8.03
CA LYS A 578 -38.68 -43.41 6.72
C LYS A 578 -38.32 -42.27 5.79
N ARG A 579 -38.99 -41.13 5.89
CA ARG A 579 -38.79 -39.99 4.97
C ARG A 579 -38.53 -38.71 5.74
N VAL A 580 -37.56 -37.93 5.27
CA VAL A 580 -37.31 -36.58 5.83
C VAL A 580 -38.42 -35.62 5.40
N THR A 581 -38.91 -34.83 6.37
CA THR A 581 -40.01 -33.86 6.20
C THR A 581 -39.55 -32.41 6.38
N GLY A 582 -38.37 -32.18 6.96
CA GLY A 582 -37.84 -30.83 7.18
C GLY A 582 -36.69 -30.78 8.16
N VAL A 583 -36.35 -29.57 8.60
CA VAL A 583 -35.29 -29.28 9.56
C VAL A 583 -35.79 -28.26 10.57
N GLN A 584 -35.59 -28.54 11.86
CA GLN A 584 -35.72 -27.56 12.92
C GLN A 584 -34.46 -26.72 13.00
N VAL A 585 -34.61 -25.40 13.04
CA VAL A 585 -33.50 -24.44 13.05
C VAL A 585 -33.64 -23.44 14.21
N SER A 586 -32.52 -22.82 14.57
CA SER A 586 -32.45 -21.79 15.61
C SER A 586 -31.55 -20.64 15.14
N THR A 587 -32.02 -19.39 15.26
CA THR A 587 -31.16 -18.22 15.01
C THR A 587 -30.17 -18.01 16.14
N GLU A 588 -28.99 -17.45 15.86
CA GLU A 588 -28.02 -17.12 16.93
C GLU A 588 -28.50 -15.97 17.84
N GLY A 589 -29.38 -15.10 17.34
CA GLY A 589 -29.74 -13.83 17.99
C GLY A 589 -28.61 -12.79 17.88
N THR A 590 -28.95 -11.50 17.82
CA THR A 590 -27.96 -10.40 17.78
C THR A 590 -28.44 -9.19 18.59
N PHE A 591 -27.55 -8.48 19.29
CA PHE A 591 -27.84 -7.20 19.97
C PHE A 591 -29.11 -7.21 20.84
N GLY A 592 -29.21 -8.15 21.79
CA GLY A 592 -30.34 -8.24 22.73
C GLY A 592 -31.60 -8.92 22.16
N THR A 593 -31.60 -9.36 20.89
CA THR A 593 -32.66 -10.24 20.37
C THR A 593 -32.41 -11.69 20.79
N ARG A 594 -33.46 -12.36 21.25
CA ARG A 594 -33.38 -13.77 21.67
C ARG A 594 -33.33 -14.69 20.44
N PRO A 595 -32.66 -15.86 20.54
CA PRO A 595 -32.77 -16.93 19.54
C PRO A 595 -34.23 -17.24 19.22
N VAL A 596 -34.54 -17.38 17.93
CA VAL A 596 -35.85 -17.79 17.44
C VAL A 596 -35.73 -19.19 16.86
N ASN A 597 -36.59 -20.09 17.32
CA ASN A 597 -36.67 -21.45 16.81
C ASN A 597 -37.85 -21.54 15.84
N PHE A 598 -37.63 -22.16 14.68
CA PHE A 598 -38.66 -22.41 13.70
C PHE A 598 -38.34 -23.66 12.87
N THR A 599 -39.33 -24.14 12.12
CA THR A 599 -39.21 -25.33 11.28
C THR A 599 -39.25 -24.93 9.82
N LEU A 600 -38.31 -25.48 9.04
CA LEU A 600 -38.31 -25.41 7.58
C LEU A 600 -38.77 -26.76 7.04
N HIS A 601 -39.93 -26.80 6.38
CA HIS A 601 -40.44 -28.01 5.76
C HIS A 601 -39.84 -28.21 4.36
N ALA A 602 -39.48 -29.45 4.06
CA ALA A 602 -38.91 -29.85 2.77
C ALA A 602 -39.88 -30.80 2.05
N ARG A 603 -40.38 -30.38 0.88
CA ARG A 603 -41.30 -31.22 0.07
C ARG A 603 -40.57 -32.41 -0.57
N ASN A 604 -39.35 -32.17 -1.04
CA ASN A 604 -38.60 -33.14 -1.83
C ASN A 604 -37.48 -33.80 -1.03
N ARG A 605 -36.53 -32.99 -0.55
CA ARG A 605 -35.31 -33.48 0.10
C ARG A 605 -34.66 -32.45 1.01
N VAL A 606 -33.80 -32.93 1.92
CA VAL A 606 -32.84 -32.15 2.69
C VAL A 606 -31.43 -32.56 2.26
N ILE A 607 -30.57 -31.57 2.02
CA ILE A 607 -29.17 -31.78 1.65
C ILE A 607 -28.30 -31.21 2.77
N LEU A 608 -27.44 -32.06 3.33
CA LEU A 608 -26.51 -31.68 4.37
C LEU A 608 -25.12 -31.42 3.77
N SER A 609 -24.64 -30.19 3.94
CA SER A 609 -23.36 -29.71 3.42
C SER A 609 -22.59 -28.94 4.49
N ALA A 610 -22.40 -29.56 5.67
CA ALA A 610 -21.79 -28.96 6.86
C ALA A 610 -20.35 -29.43 7.09
N SER A 611 -19.68 -29.97 6.07
CA SER A 611 -18.27 -30.45 6.12
C SER A 611 -18.05 -31.67 7.02
N ALA A 612 -16.83 -32.18 7.03
CA ALA A 612 -16.41 -33.39 7.73
C ALA A 612 -16.69 -33.36 9.25
N PHE A 613 -16.69 -32.19 9.87
CA PHE A 613 -16.92 -32.12 11.31
C PHE A 613 -18.40 -32.00 11.67
N GLN A 614 -19.17 -31.19 10.95
CA GLN A 614 -20.54 -30.89 11.37
C GLN A 614 -21.56 -31.74 10.66
N SER A 615 -21.33 -32.33 9.48
CA SER A 615 -22.32 -33.20 8.82
C SER A 615 -22.67 -34.48 9.61
N PRO A 616 -21.74 -35.15 10.31
CA PRO A 616 -22.11 -36.25 11.20
C PRO A 616 -23.01 -35.84 12.37
N GLN A 617 -22.89 -34.60 12.85
CA GLN A 617 -23.52 -34.13 14.09
C GLN A 617 -25.05 -34.07 14.03
N PRO A 618 -25.70 -33.42 13.04
CA PRO A 618 -27.15 -33.39 12.94
C PRO A 618 -27.71 -34.75 12.54
N LEU A 619 -26.95 -35.62 11.85
CA LEU A 619 -27.38 -37.02 11.66
C LEU A 619 -27.52 -37.70 13.03
N MET A 620 -26.47 -37.65 13.85
CA MET A 620 -26.46 -38.28 15.18
C MET A 620 -27.53 -37.71 16.11
N ILE A 621 -27.70 -36.39 16.17
CA ILE A 621 -28.73 -35.72 16.99
C ILE A 621 -30.14 -36.05 16.49
N SER A 622 -30.28 -36.30 15.19
CA SER A 622 -31.53 -36.75 14.56
C SER A 622 -31.64 -38.27 14.54
N ALA A 623 -30.91 -38.95 15.43
CA ALA A 623 -30.99 -40.38 15.68
C ALA A 623 -30.51 -41.29 14.54
N ILE A 624 -29.67 -40.79 13.65
CA ILE A 624 -28.97 -41.55 12.59
C ILE A 624 -27.48 -41.61 12.93
N GLY A 625 -26.97 -42.79 13.28
CA GLY A 625 -25.57 -42.96 13.64
C GLY A 625 -25.33 -44.17 14.52
N PRO A 626 -24.23 -44.22 15.30
CA PRO A 626 -23.91 -45.38 16.15
C PRO A 626 -24.90 -45.49 17.32
N CYS A 627 -25.94 -46.32 17.19
CA CYS A 627 -27.07 -46.36 18.14
C CYS A 627 -26.66 -46.61 19.59
N GLY A 628 -25.57 -47.36 19.83
CA GLY A 628 -25.02 -47.56 21.17
C GLY A 628 -24.59 -46.24 21.83
N ASN A 629 -23.90 -45.38 21.08
CA ASN A 629 -23.48 -44.07 21.57
C ASN A 629 -24.67 -43.12 21.73
N LEU A 630 -25.62 -43.13 20.78
CA LEU A 630 -26.81 -42.28 20.83
C LEU A 630 -27.68 -42.56 22.06
N ARG A 631 -27.91 -43.83 22.38
CA ARG A 631 -28.65 -44.25 23.58
C ARG A 631 -28.01 -43.77 24.88
N SER A 632 -26.68 -43.76 24.95
CA SER A 632 -25.95 -43.27 26.14
C SER A 632 -26.16 -41.76 26.39
N LEU A 633 -26.58 -41.02 25.38
CA LEU A 633 -26.89 -39.58 25.44
C LEU A 633 -28.40 -39.30 25.50
N GLY A 634 -29.23 -40.34 25.68
CA GLY A 634 -30.69 -40.20 25.72
C GLY A 634 -31.36 -40.00 24.35
N ILE A 635 -30.68 -40.30 23.24
CA ILE A 635 -31.23 -40.19 21.89
C ILE A 635 -31.74 -41.57 21.44
N SER A 636 -33.05 -41.69 21.22
CA SER A 636 -33.69 -42.89 20.68
C SER A 636 -33.34 -43.08 19.21
N CYS A 637 -32.70 -44.20 18.86
CA CYS A 637 -32.15 -44.43 17.54
C CYS A 637 -33.23 -44.66 16.47
N VAL A 638 -33.13 -43.96 15.33
CA VAL A 638 -33.95 -44.12 14.13
C VAL A 638 -33.29 -45.12 13.18
N LYS A 639 -31.99 -44.93 12.92
CA LYS A 639 -31.21 -45.81 12.05
C LYS A 639 -29.80 -45.99 12.58
N ASP A 640 -29.41 -47.25 12.76
CA ASP A 640 -28.03 -47.60 13.11
C ASP A 640 -27.14 -47.48 11.88
N LEU A 641 -26.27 -46.48 11.88
CA LEU A 641 -25.19 -46.29 10.90
C LEU A 641 -23.89 -46.09 11.69
N PRO A 642 -23.20 -47.17 12.06
CA PRO A 642 -22.01 -47.09 12.92
C PRO A 642 -20.84 -46.32 12.28
N GLY A 643 -20.87 -46.14 10.96
CA GLY A 643 -19.89 -45.34 10.23
C GLY A 643 -20.01 -43.83 10.39
N VAL A 644 -21.15 -43.30 10.87
CA VAL A 644 -21.32 -41.85 11.06
C VAL A 644 -20.30 -41.33 12.08
N GLY A 645 -19.49 -40.37 11.64
CA GLY A 645 -18.39 -39.79 12.41
C GLY A 645 -17.12 -40.63 12.43
N GLN A 646 -17.04 -41.77 11.75
CA GLN A 646 -15.84 -42.63 11.70
C GLN A 646 -14.99 -42.35 10.45
N ASN A 647 -13.85 -43.01 10.30
CA ASN A 647 -12.99 -42.91 9.11
C ASN A 647 -12.49 -41.49 8.81
N MET A 648 -12.34 -40.65 9.84
CA MET A 648 -11.87 -39.27 9.63
C MET A 648 -10.45 -39.29 9.08
N GLN A 649 -10.27 -38.67 7.92
CA GLN A 649 -8.99 -38.55 7.23
C GLN A 649 -8.58 -37.10 7.10
N GLY A 650 -7.29 -36.84 7.04
CA GLY A 650 -6.72 -35.52 6.87
C GLY A 650 -5.21 -35.60 6.70
N HIS A 651 -4.60 -34.53 6.19
CA HIS A 651 -3.15 -34.46 6.01
C HIS A 651 -2.49 -33.74 7.19
N PRO A 652 -1.76 -34.47 8.06
CA PRO A 652 -0.98 -33.86 9.13
C PRO A 652 0.33 -33.29 8.56
N ILE A 653 0.78 -32.19 9.16
CA ILE A 653 2.00 -31.50 8.72
C ILE A 653 2.97 -31.31 9.87
N SER A 654 4.26 -31.38 9.55
CA SER A 654 5.37 -30.99 10.42
C SER A 654 6.30 -30.02 9.68
N ARG A 655 7.05 -29.21 10.43
CA ARG A 655 7.84 -28.12 9.83
C ARG A 655 9.11 -27.86 10.61
N ALA A 656 10.13 -27.40 9.90
CA ALA A 656 11.32 -26.74 10.46
C ALA A 656 11.47 -25.37 9.80
N THR A 657 12.00 -24.43 10.56
CA THR A 657 12.06 -23.00 10.23
C THR A 657 13.50 -22.54 10.20
N HIS A 658 13.84 -21.76 9.18
CA HIS A 658 15.10 -21.04 9.09
C HIS A 658 14.84 -19.54 9.04
N ARG A 659 15.86 -18.77 9.42
CA ARG A 659 15.98 -17.37 9.00
C ARG A 659 16.33 -17.32 7.52
N VAL A 660 15.76 -16.36 6.81
CA VAL A 660 15.93 -16.23 5.36
C VAL A 660 16.31 -14.81 4.96
N SER A 661 16.96 -14.68 3.81
CA SER A 661 17.38 -13.39 3.23
C SER A 661 16.29 -12.76 2.34
N VAL A 662 15.22 -13.51 2.04
CA VAL A 662 14.09 -13.05 1.23
C VAL A 662 12.98 -12.46 2.09
N LEU A 663 12.23 -11.50 1.53
CA LEU A 663 11.11 -10.87 2.23
C LEU A 663 10.00 -11.89 2.53
N THR A 664 9.54 -11.92 3.78
CA THR A 664 8.44 -12.78 4.25
C THR A 664 7.42 -11.96 5.05
N ALA A 665 6.23 -12.53 5.28
CA ALA A 665 5.22 -11.90 6.12
C ALA A 665 5.56 -11.96 7.63
N SER A 666 6.68 -12.57 8.04
CA SER A 666 7.10 -12.51 9.45
C SER A 666 7.48 -11.07 9.87
N ALA A 667 7.88 -10.22 8.93
CA ALA A 667 8.21 -8.82 9.17
C ALA A 667 7.13 -7.80 8.73
N SER A 668 6.05 -8.25 8.08
CA SER A 668 4.99 -7.37 7.56
C SER A 668 3.61 -7.96 7.82
N ALA A 669 2.69 -7.18 8.39
CA ALA A 669 1.37 -7.60 8.89
C ALA A 669 0.35 -8.13 7.85
N ASN A 670 0.78 -8.61 6.67
CA ASN A 670 -0.10 -9.04 5.59
C ASN A 670 -0.09 -10.55 5.31
N LYS A 671 -1.24 -11.01 4.79
CA LYS A 671 -1.69 -12.41 4.71
C LYS A 671 -0.65 -13.34 4.06
N CYS A 672 -0.42 -14.47 4.73
CA CYS A 672 0.40 -15.59 4.25
C CYS A 672 -0.30 -16.31 3.09
N ASN A 673 0.30 -16.31 1.90
CA ASN A 673 -0.08 -17.17 0.76
C ASN A 673 1.13 -18.01 0.33
N TYR A 674 0.87 -19.26 -0.07
CA TYR A 674 1.85 -20.15 -0.69
C TYR A 674 1.97 -19.77 -2.17
N SER A 675 3.16 -19.82 -2.78
CA SER A 675 3.31 -19.59 -4.23
C SER A 675 3.64 -20.87 -5.00
N SER A 676 4.61 -21.66 -4.53
CA SER A 676 4.98 -22.95 -5.12
C SER A 676 4.61 -24.13 -4.23
N THR A 677 4.23 -25.27 -4.81
CA THR A 677 4.09 -26.53 -4.06
C THR A 677 4.82 -27.66 -4.79
N CYS A 678 5.29 -28.65 -4.03
CA CYS A 678 5.97 -29.82 -4.59
C CYS A 678 5.37 -31.09 -4.00
N TRP A 679 5.23 -32.14 -4.80
CA TRP A 679 4.79 -33.45 -4.34
C TRP A 679 5.80 -34.50 -4.75
N GLU A 680 6.16 -35.38 -3.82
CA GLU A 680 7.09 -36.47 -4.10
C GLU A 680 6.68 -37.77 -3.41
N LYS A 681 7.19 -38.89 -3.95
CA LYS A 681 7.43 -40.08 -3.16
C LYS A 681 8.68 -39.83 -2.32
N LEU A 682 8.74 -40.36 -1.09
CA LEU A 682 9.94 -40.23 -0.29
C LEU A 682 11.13 -40.84 -1.09
N PRO A 683 12.21 -40.08 -1.38
CA PRO A 683 13.30 -40.56 -2.21
C PRO A 683 14.36 -41.30 -1.40
N ASP A 684 15.28 -41.97 -2.09
CA ASP A 684 16.48 -42.52 -1.47
C ASP A 684 17.43 -41.38 -1.04
N PRO A 685 18.19 -41.53 0.06
CA PRO A 685 18.27 -42.71 0.93
C PRO A 685 17.17 -42.79 2.00
N PHE A 686 16.33 -41.76 2.16
CA PHE A 686 15.32 -41.70 3.23
C PHE A 686 14.31 -42.84 3.16
N ARG A 687 13.92 -43.25 1.95
CA ARG A 687 13.04 -44.41 1.74
C ARG A 687 13.67 -45.73 2.18
N LEU A 688 14.98 -45.90 2.03
CA LEU A 688 15.69 -47.12 2.45
C LEU A 688 15.76 -47.26 3.97
N ASN A 689 15.65 -46.16 4.71
CA ASN A 689 15.55 -46.18 6.17
C ASN A 689 14.18 -46.69 6.66
N LEU A 690 13.17 -46.79 5.79
CA LEU A 690 11.90 -47.42 6.13
C LEU A 690 12.03 -48.95 6.08
N THR A 691 11.56 -49.61 7.13
CA THR A 691 11.49 -51.08 7.17
C THR A 691 10.65 -51.62 6.01
N ARG A 692 10.88 -52.89 5.63
CA ARG A 692 10.10 -53.55 4.57
C ARG A 692 8.59 -53.49 4.85
N LYS A 693 8.18 -53.61 6.12
CA LYS A 693 6.78 -53.53 6.55
C LYS A 693 6.14 -52.18 6.15
N PHE A 694 6.81 -51.08 6.48
CA PHE A 694 6.29 -49.74 6.21
C PHE A 694 6.27 -49.42 4.71
N ARG A 695 7.30 -49.85 3.97
CA ARG A 695 7.32 -49.71 2.50
C ARG A 695 6.16 -50.47 1.84
N LEU A 696 5.86 -51.69 2.29
CA LEU A 696 4.72 -52.48 1.79
C LEU A 696 3.38 -51.81 2.10
N ALA A 697 3.23 -51.20 3.27
CA ALA A 697 2.01 -50.48 3.63
C ALA A 697 1.79 -49.26 2.72
N LEU A 698 2.84 -48.48 2.43
CA LEU A 698 2.77 -47.35 1.49
C LEU A 698 2.51 -47.79 0.04
N SER A 699 2.91 -49.01 -0.35
CA SER A 699 2.63 -49.59 -1.66
C SER A 699 1.17 -50.01 -1.86
N SER A 700 0.31 -49.89 -0.84
CA SER A 700 -1.15 -50.06 -1.00
C SER A 700 -1.79 -48.90 -1.78
N PHE A 701 -1.14 -47.73 -1.78
CA PHE A 701 -1.54 -46.61 -2.63
C PHE A 701 -1.00 -46.78 -4.05
N PRO A 702 -1.69 -46.24 -5.07
CA PRO A 702 -1.19 -46.21 -6.45
C PRO A 702 0.24 -45.66 -6.56
N PHE A 703 0.98 -46.12 -7.58
CA PHE A 703 2.39 -45.76 -7.75
C PHE A 703 2.61 -44.25 -7.93
N ASP A 704 1.63 -43.56 -8.52
CA ASP A 704 1.60 -42.11 -8.78
C ASP A 704 0.95 -41.30 -7.64
N TRP A 705 0.58 -41.95 -6.53
CA TRP A 705 0.08 -41.28 -5.32
C TRP A 705 1.24 -40.69 -4.51
N PRO A 706 1.33 -39.37 -4.33
CA PRO A 706 2.41 -38.76 -3.57
C PRO A 706 2.37 -39.21 -2.11
N GLU A 707 3.53 -39.33 -1.47
CA GLU A 707 3.61 -39.60 -0.03
C GLU A 707 3.71 -38.28 0.75
N LEU A 708 4.35 -37.28 0.13
CA LEU A 708 4.68 -35.99 0.73
C LEU A 708 4.25 -34.82 -0.16
N GLU A 709 3.77 -33.77 0.48
CA GLU A 709 3.61 -32.43 -0.10
C GLU A 709 4.50 -31.43 0.67
N TRP A 710 5.24 -30.62 -0.08
CA TRP A 710 6.10 -29.56 0.45
C TRP A 710 5.46 -28.19 0.26
N LEU A 711 5.25 -27.49 1.37
CA LEU A 711 4.60 -26.18 1.42
C LEU A 711 5.53 -25.15 2.05
N PRO A 712 6.23 -24.32 1.24
CA PRO A 712 7.00 -23.20 1.75
C PRO A 712 6.08 -22.10 2.26
N ILE A 713 6.34 -21.61 3.47
CA ILE A 713 5.51 -20.60 4.15
C ILE A 713 6.36 -19.36 4.41
N SER A 714 5.88 -18.20 3.95
CA SER A 714 6.53 -16.91 4.20
C SER A 714 6.06 -16.29 5.53
N ALA A 715 6.20 -16.97 6.67
CA ALA A 715 5.81 -16.49 8.00
C ALA A 715 6.56 -17.26 9.11
N PHE A 716 6.47 -16.86 10.38
CA PHE A 716 6.92 -17.71 11.49
C PHE A 716 5.73 -18.46 12.12
N ASN A 717 5.88 -19.76 12.41
CA ASN A 717 4.79 -20.59 12.96
C ASN A 717 5.08 -21.24 14.32
N GLY A 718 6.33 -21.34 14.76
CA GLY A 718 6.70 -21.97 16.04
C GLY A 718 5.98 -23.30 16.31
N TYR A 719 5.46 -23.49 17.52
CA TYR A 719 4.62 -24.63 17.93
C TYR A 719 3.14 -24.52 17.49
N ASN A 720 2.82 -23.71 16.47
CA ASN A 720 1.46 -23.34 16.06
C ASN A 720 0.61 -22.66 17.16
N LEU A 721 1.26 -22.03 18.14
CA LEU A 721 0.62 -21.12 19.08
C LEU A 721 0.39 -19.76 18.38
N ASN A 722 -0.69 -19.07 18.74
CA ASN A 722 -1.22 -17.83 18.13
C ASN A 722 -0.24 -17.06 17.21
N LYS A 723 -0.55 -16.99 15.91
CA LYS A 723 0.27 -16.35 14.87
C LYS A 723 0.57 -14.86 15.12
N VAL A 724 -0.23 -14.19 15.95
CA VAL A 724 -0.04 -12.76 16.28
C VAL A 724 1.08 -12.57 17.32
N ILE A 725 1.32 -13.57 18.18
CA ILE A 725 2.25 -13.47 19.31
C ILE A 725 3.52 -14.31 19.09
N ALA A 726 3.52 -15.21 18.10
CA ALA A 726 4.62 -16.12 17.86
C ALA A 726 5.77 -15.51 17.02
N ASN A 727 5.53 -14.43 16.26
CA ASN A 727 6.58 -13.83 15.43
C ASN A 727 7.72 -13.30 16.30
N ALA A 728 8.96 -13.64 15.95
CA ALA A 728 10.13 -13.04 16.59
C ALA A 728 10.19 -11.54 16.21
N GLU A 729 10.19 -10.66 17.22
CA GLU A 729 10.26 -9.19 17.03
C GLU A 729 11.70 -8.69 16.77
N ASP A 730 12.60 -9.57 16.33
CA ASP A 730 14.03 -9.30 16.18
C ASP A 730 14.41 -8.73 14.80
N GLY A 731 13.43 -8.35 13.98
CA GLY A 731 13.62 -7.74 12.67
C GLY A 731 14.08 -8.70 11.55
N HIS A 732 14.24 -10.00 11.85
CA HIS A 732 14.64 -10.99 10.86
C HIS A 732 13.44 -11.56 10.07
N GLN A 733 13.72 -12.12 8.90
CA GLN A 733 12.73 -12.83 8.08
C GLN A 733 12.78 -14.33 8.39
N TYR A 734 11.61 -14.96 8.47
CA TYR A 734 11.48 -16.36 8.82
C TYR A 734 10.60 -17.12 7.83
N ALA A 735 11.00 -18.36 7.56
CA ALA A 735 10.24 -19.23 6.69
C ALA A 735 10.32 -20.69 7.18
N PRO A 736 9.18 -21.37 7.39
CA PRO A 736 9.14 -22.82 7.50
C PRO A 736 8.86 -23.46 6.15
N LEU A 737 9.42 -24.66 6.00
CA LEU A 737 9.05 -25.60 4.96
C LEU A 737 8.19 -26.68 5.62
N SER A 738 6.94 -26.83 5.16
CA SER A 738 6.05 -27.84 5.74
C SER A 738 6.11 -29.12 4.94
N GLY A 739 6.35 -30.25 5.60
CA GLY A 739 6.15 -31.59 5.06
C GLY A 739 4.78 -32.12 5.49
N SER A 740 3.88 -32.29 4.53
CA SER A 740 2.54 -32.82 4.71
C SER A 740 2.47 -34.28 4.27
N LEU A 741 1.90 -35.16 5.11
CA LEU A 741 1.68 -36.56 4.74
C LEU A 741 0.38 -36.67 3.94
N THR A 742 0.49 -37.18 2.72
CA THR A 742 -0.61 -37.23 1.74
C THR A 742 -1.09 -38.64 1.44
N ALA A 743 -0.47 -39.63 2.09
CA ALA A 743 -0.89 -41.03 2.13
C ALA A 743 -1.03 -41.57 3.56
N PRO A 744 -1.72 -40.86 4.49
CA PRO A 744 -1.81 -41.28 5.88
C PRO A 744 -2.69 -42.54 6.04
N LEU A 745 -2.24 -43.46 6.90
CA LEU A 745 -2.97 -44.69 7.26
C LEU A 745 -3.80 -44.53 8.54
N SER A 746 -3.42 -43.61 9.42
CA SER A 746 -4.20 -43.22 10.60
C SER A 746 -5.64 -42.84 10.24
N ARG A 747 -6.60 -43.22 11.10
CA ARG A 747 -8.03 -42.90 10.96
C ARG A 747 -8.58 -42.37 12.28
N GLY A 748 -9.16 -41.17 12.23
CA GLY A 748 -9.78 -40.53 13.37
C GLY A 748 -11.29 -40.77 13.45
N SER A 749 -11.91 -40.15 14.46
CA SER A 749 -13.35 -40.20 14.66
C SER A 749 -13.90 -38.89 15.25
N LEU A 750 -15.22 -38.77 15.17
CA LEU A 750 -16.03 -37.70 15.72
C LEU A 750 -17.25 -38.30 16.41
N ARG A 751 -17.53 -37.86 17.64
CA ARG A 751 -18.64 -38.35 18.46
C ARG A 751 -19.38 -37.20 19.12
N LEU A 752 -20.66 -37.40 19.44
CA LEU A 752 -21.40 -36.44 20.24
C LEU A 752 -20.85 -36.39 21.67
N ALA A 753 -20.68 -35.19 22.22
CA ALA A 753 -20.41 -34.96 23.64
C ALA A 753 -21.70 -34.71 24.45
N GLY A 754 -22.81 -34.44 23.77
CA GLY A 754 -24.12 -34.15 24.37
C GLY A 754 -25.23 -34.18 23.31
N PRO A 755 -26.51 -34.10 23.72
CA PRO A 755 -27.66 -34.35 22.84
C PRO A 755 -28.09 -33.16 21.96
N GLY A 756 -27.36 -32.04 21.98
CA GLY A 756 -27.75 -30.81 21.28
C GLY A 756 -26.65 -30.23 20.39
N MET A 757 -27.05 -29.55 19.31
CA MET A 757 -26.13 -29.00 18.30
C MET A 757 -25.19 -27.92 18.86
N LYS A 758 -25.59 -27.25 19.95
CA LYS A 758 -24.73 -26.26 20.65
C LYS A 758 -23.59 -26.90 21.44
N THR A 759 -23.63 -28.21 21.68
CA THR A 759 -22.54 -28.90 22.36
C THR A 759 -21.47 -29.25 21.32
N PRO A 760 -20.23 -28.74 21.44
CA PRO A 760 -19.16 -29.11 20.53
C PRO A 760 -18.94 -30.63 20.54
N PRO A 761 -18.78 -31.28 19.38
CA PRO A 761 -18.50 -32.71 19.33
C PRO A 761 -17.08 -33.02 19.84
N LEU A 762 -16.87 -34.26 20.28
CA LEU A 762 -15.54 -34.79 20.57
C LEU A 762 -14.88 -35.20 19.25
N ILE A 763 -13.75 -34.59 18.92
CA ILE A 763 -13.00 -34.82 17.67
C ILE A 763 -11.64 -35.40 18.03
N ASP A 764 -11.35 -36.60 17.51
CA ASP A 764 -10.08 -37.28 17.71
C ASP A 764 -9.48 -37.67 16.34
N PRO A 765 -8.51 -36.89 15.80
CA PRO A 765 -7.88 -37.17 14.52
C PRO A 765 -7.01 -38.42 14.48
N GLN A 766 -6.55 -38.92 15.62
CA GLN A 766 -5.63 -40.06 15.70
C GLN A 766 -4.42 -39.98 14.75
N TRP A 767 -3.92 -38.77 14.48
CA TRP A 767 -2.73 -38.60 13.65
C TRP A 767 -1.54 -39.33 14.27
N PHE A 768 -0.78 -40.02 13.42
CA PHE A 768 0.39 -40.79 13.79
C PHE A 768 0.12 -41.95 14.76
N VAL A 769 -1.10 -42.49 14.84
CA VAL A 769 -1.36 -43.77 15.53
C VAL A 769 -0.82 -44.95 14.74
N ASP A 770 -0.83 -44.89 13.40
CA ASP A 770 -0.15 -45.91 12.58
C ASP A 770 1.38 -45.69 12.59
N PRO A 771 2.19 -46.72 12.93
CA PRO A 771 3.65 -46.60 12.94
C PRO A 771 4.25 -46.25 11.58
N THR A 772 3.58 -46.58 10.47
CA THR A 772 4.01 -46.22 9.11
C THR A 772 4.02 -44.70 8.94
N ASP A 773 2.97 -44.02 9.42
CA ASP A 773 2.85 -42.56 9.35
C ASP A 773 3.91 -41.88 10.21
N MET A 774 4.15 -42.39 11.43
CA MET A 774 5.24 -41.89 12.30
C MET A 774 6.61 -41.97 11.61
N ASN A 775 6.93 -43.12 11.03
CA ASN A 775 8.23 -43.35 10.40
C ASN A 775 8.38 -42.53 9.10
N LEU A 776 7.31 -42.41 8.31
CA LEU A 776 7.29 -41.54 7.14
C LEU A 776 7.52 -40.08 7.55
N ALA A 777 6.88 -39.60 8.62
CA ALA A 777 7.04 -38.23 9.10
C ALA A 777 8.47 -37.93 9.58
N ILE A 778 9.11 -38.86 10.29
CA ILE A 778 10.51 -38.72 10.72
C ILE A 778 11.43 -38.59 9.50
N GLN A 779 11.26 -39.46 8.49
CA GLN A 779 12.08 -39.40 7.28
C GLN A 779 11.77 -38.16 6.44
N ALA A 780 10.51 -37.72 6.40
CA ALA A 780 10.12 -36.46 5.77
C ALA A 780 10.79 -35.27 6.46
N PHE A 781 10.81 -35.21 7.78
CA PHE A 781 11.49 -34.13 8.52
C PHE A 781 13.00 -34.06 8.18
N LYS A 782 13.66 -35.22 8.02
CA LYS A 782 15.06 -35.27 7.57
C LYS A 782 15.22 -34.82 6.11
N ARG A 783 14.32 -35.23 5.21
CA ARG A 783 14.28 -34.74 3.82
C ARG A 783 14.06 -33.23 3.76
N GLN A 784 13.21 -32.70 4.64
CA GLN A 784 12.95 -31.27 4.76
C GLN A 784 14.23 -30.49 5.13
N ARG A 785 15.06 -31.01 6.04
CA ARG A 785 16.38 -30.44 6.36
C ARG A 785 17.35 -30.48 5.18
N GLN A 786 17.28 -31.52 4.35
CA GLN A 786 18.08 -31.56 3.11
C GLN A 786 17.67 -30.44 2.15
N ILE A 787 16.37 -30.16 2.00
CA ILE A 787 15.88 -29.04 1.18
C ILE A 787 16.36 -27.70 1.76
N TRP A 788 16.32 -27.54 3.08
CA TRP A 788 16.88 -26.35 3.74
C TRP A 788 18.38 -26.18 3.54
N ALA A 789 19.15 -27.28 3.58
CA ALA A 789 20.58 -27.23 3.31
C ALA A 789 20.88 -26.73 1.88
N GLU A 790 20.08 -27.12 0.88
CA GLU A 790 20.20 -26.58 -0.48
C GLU A 790 19.80 -25.11 -0.55
N LEU A 791 18.73 -24.70 0.13
CA LEU A 791 18.35 -23.28 0.21
C LEU A 791 19.44 -22.42 0.87
N ALA A 792 20.16 -22.97 1.86
CA ALA A 792 21.29 -22.29 2.48
C ALA A 792 22.49 -22.18 1.51
N LYS A 793 22.78 -23.21 0.72
CA LYS A 793 23.80 -23.14 -0.35
C LYS A 793 23.48 -22.07 -1.39
N LEU A 794 22.19 -21.92 -1.72
CA LEU A 794 21.69 -20.88 -2.63
C LEU A 794 21.68 -19.47 -2.01
N GLY A 795 22.12 -19.28 -0.76
CA GLY A 795 22.16 -17.97 -0.09
C GLY A 795 20.78 -17.44 0.35
N VAL A 796 19.74 -18.28 0.31
CA VAL A 796 18.35 -17.91 0.63
C VAL A 796 18.05 -18.09 2.11
N ALA A 797 18.72 -19.04 2.77
CA ALA A 797 18.52 -19.37 4.18
C ALA A 797 19.85 -19.34 4.95
N GLU A 798 19.79 -19.08 6.25
CA GLU A 798 20.92 -19.30 7.14
C GLU A 798 21.24 -20.80 7.24
N GLN A 799 22.52 -21.13 7.44
CA GLN A 799 22.93 -22.53 7.63
C GLN A 799 22.35 -23.12 8.92
N GLU A 800 22.20 -22.31 9.96
CA GLU A 800 21.63 -22.73 11.23
C GLU A 800 20.10 -22.85 11.16
N GLU A 801 19.58 -24.02 11.52
CA GLU A 801 18.15 -24.22 11.71
C GLU A 801 17.70 -23.42 12.93
N TYR A 802 16.76 -22.49 12.72
CA TYR A 802 16.26 -21.64 13.80
C TYR A 802 15.31 -22.39 14.74
N PHE A 803 14.40 -23.21 14.18
CA PHE A 803 13.41 -23.94 14.96
C PHE A 803 13.06 -25.29 14.31
N PRO A 804 13.13 -26.42 15.04
CA PRO A 804 13.47 -26.57 16.46
C PRO A 804 14.96 -26.43 16.81
N GLY A 805 15.83 -26.41 15.82
CA GLY A 805 17.28 -26.40 16.01
C GLY A 805 17.91 -27.78 15.80
N PHE A 806 19.20 -27.80 15.45
CA PHE A 806 19.91 -29.03 15.09
C PHE A 806 20.10 -30.03 16.24
N ASP A 807 19.92 -29.61 17.49
CA ASP A 807 19.96 -30.51 18.65
C ASP A 807 18.88 -31.59 18.62
N VAL A 808 17.78 -31.35 17.90
CA VAL A 808 16.74 -32.35 17.62
C VAL A 808 17.19 -33.19 16.43
N SER A 809 17.99 -34.24 16.66
CA SER A 809 18.67 -34.99 15.57
C SER A 809 18.29 -36.49 15.50
N THR A 810 18.01 -37.13 16.62
CA THR A 810 17.60 -38.54 16.67
C THR A 810 16.14 -38.74 16.30
N ASP A 811 15.77 -39.92 15.81
CA ASP A 811 14.38 -40.26 15.44
C ASP A 811 13.39 -40.03 16.59
N ALA A 812 13.80 -40.36 17.83
CA ALA A 812 12.99 -40.13 19.02
C ALA A 812 12.79 -38.64 19.34
N GLN A 813 13.84 -37.82 19.19
CA GLN A 813 13.74 -36.37 19.37
C GLN A 813 12.87 -35.73 18.28
N ILE A 814 13.07 -36.12 17.02
CA ILE A 814 12.28 -35.65 15.88
C ILE A 814 10.81 -36.01 16.08
N LEU A 815 10.49 -37.25 16.43
CA LEU A 815 9.11 -37.67 16.68
C LEU A 815 8.46 -36.91 17.83
N LYS A 816 9.20 -36.71 18.94
CA LYS A 816 8.73 -35.89 20.07
C LYS A 816 8.42 -34.47 19.62
N PHE A 817 9.29 -33.86 18.82
CA PHE A 817 9.06 -32.52 18.27
C PHE A 817 7.84 -32.50 17.36
N ILE A 818 7.69 -33.47 16.44
CA ILE A 818 6.52 -33.58 15.55
C ILE A 818 5.23 -33.65 16.38
N HIS A 819 5.17 -34.44 17.44
CA HIS A 819 3.99 -34.48 18.30
C HIS A 819 3.66 -33.13 18.97
N GLN A 820 4.67 -32.31 19.27
CA GLN A 820 4.49 -31.00 19.89
C GLN A 820 4.16 -29.89 18.88
N SER A 821 4.59 -30.03 17.62
CA SER A 821 4.53 -28.98 16.59
C SER A 821 3.65 -29.34 15.38
N MET A 822 3.02 -30.52 15.36
CA MET A 822 2.15 -30.91 14.26
C MET A 822 0.91 -30.03 14.16
N SER A 823 0.40 -29.90 12.93
CA SER A 823 -0.85 -29.19 12.64
C SER A 823 -1.55 -29.81 11.44
N THR A 824 -2.59 -29.14 10.95
CA THR A 824 -3.37 -29.55 9.77
C THR A 824 -3.33 -28.50 8.68
N ILE A 825 -3.49 -28.95 7.43
CA ILE A 825 -3.82 -28.07 6.29
C ILE A 825 -5.33 -27.95 6.06
N TYR A 826 -6.15 -28.27 7.06
CA TYR A 826 -7.61 -28.08 7.09
C TYR A 826 -8.37 -28.92 6.05
N GLN A 827 -7.97 -30.19 5.89
CA GLN A 827 -8.50 -31.12 4.87
C GLN A 827 -9.20 -32.33 5.48
N ALA A 828 -9.93 -32.13 6.59
CA ALA A 828 -10.72 -33.20 7.19
C ALA A 828 -11.80 -33.71 6.22
N SER A 829 -12.01 -35.03 6.17
CA SER A 829 -12.93 -35.69 5.23
C SER A 829 -13.38 -37.07 5.70
N ALA A 830 -14.28 -37.67 4.93
CA ALA A 830 -14.69 -39.09 5.00
C ALA A 830 -15.45 -39.52 6.27
N THR A 831 -16.01 -38.58 7.02
CA THR A 831 -16.77 -38.86 8.25
C THR A 831 -18.21 -39.34 8.04
N CYS A 832 -18.71 -39.26 6.81
CA CYS A 832 -19.99 -39.81 6.36
C CYS A 832 -19.77 -40.55 5.03
N TYR A 833 -18.77 -41.42 4.99
CA TYR A 833 -18.22 -41.86 3.71
C TYR A 833 -19.21 -42.67 2.84
N MET A 834 -19.07 -42.46 1.53
CA MET A 834 -19.78 -43.18 0.48
C MET A 834 -19.21 -44.59 0.30
N GLY A 835 -20.07 -45.61 0.35
CA GLY A 835 -19.67 -46.99 0.21
C GLY A 835 -20.65 -47.83 -0.59
N ARG A 836 -20.38 -49.14 -0.66
CA ARG A 836 -21.27 -50.12 -1.30
C ARG A 836 -22.39 -50.50 -0.35
N GLU A 837 -23.50 -51.00 -0.88
CA GLU A 837 -24.67 -51.38 -0.08
C GLU A 837 -24.36 -52.45 0.99
N ASN A 838 -23.39 -53.33 0.74
CA ASN A 838 -22.97 -54.35 1.69
C ASN A 838 -21.87 -53.90 2.66
N ASP A 839 -21.40 -52.67 2.56
CA ASP A 839 -20.43 -52.10 3.49
C ASP A 839 -21.18 -51.55 4.72
N THR A 840 -21.07 -52.27 5.83
CA THR A 840 -21.75 -51.91 7.09
C THR A 840 -21.29 -50.60 7.71
N MET A 841 -20.15 -50.07 7.25
CA MET A 841 -19.59 -48.81 7.73
C MET A 841 -19.91 -47.65 6.77
N ALA A 842 -20.52 -47.90 5.62
CA ALA A 842 -20.94 -46.85 4.70
C ALA A 842 -22.13 -46.05 5.27
N VAL A 843 -22.09 -44.73 5.09
CA VAL A 843 -23.17 -43.83 5.56
C VAL A 843 -24.10 -43.47 4.41
N ILE A 844 -23.54 -43.31 3.21
CA ILE A 844 -24.28 -42.91 2.02
C ILE A 844 -24.00 -43.83 0.83
N ASP A 845 -24.95 -43.90 -0.10
CA ASP A 845 -24.82 -44.62 -1.37
C ASP A 845 -24.09 -43.81 -2.45
N ASN A 846 -23.95 -44.37 -3.66
CA ASN A 846 -23.31 -43.74 -4.81
C ASN A 846 -24.07 -42.54 -5.41
N HIS A 847 -25.27 -42.24 -4.89
CA HIS A 847 -26.08 -41.07 -5.21
C HIS A 847 -26.12 -40.08 -4.02
N ALA A 848 -25.22 -40.26 -3.05
CA ALA A 848 -25.12 -39.49 -1.84
C ALA A 848 -26.35 -39.54 -0.93
N ASN A 849 -27.23 -40.53 -1.08
CA ASN A 849 -28.39 -40.72 -0.19
C ASN A 849 -27.95 -41.39 1.10
N VAL A 850 -28.48 -40.96 2.23
CA VAL A 850 -28.23 -41.60 3.53
C VAL A 850 -28.93 -42.96 3.59
N TYR A 851 -28.18 -44.01 3.92
CA TYR A 851 -28.72 -45.36 3.96
C TYR A 851 -29.87 -45.51 4.97
N GLY A 852 -30.99 -46.07 4.50
CA GLY A 852 -32.16 -46.38 5.33
C GLY A 852 -33.13 -45.23 5.55
N VAL A 853 -32.92 -44.07 4.92
CA VAL A 853 -33.80 -42.89 5.01
C VAL A 853 -34.00 -42.29 3.61
N GLN A 854 -35.23 -41.89 3.30
CA GLN A 854 -35.60 -41.26 2.04
C GLN A 854 -35.53 -39.73 2.11
N GLY A 855 -35.08 -39.10 1.01
CA GLY A 855 -35.06 -37.64 0.88
C GLY A 855 -33.97 -36.94 1.69
N LEU A 856 -32.89 -37.63 2.05
CA LEU A 856 -31.75 -37.07 2.78
C LEU A 856 -30.45 -37.36 2.05
N ASN A 857 -29.72 -36.31 1.71
CA ASN A 857 -28.40 -36.40 1.08
C ASN A 857 -27.31 -35.78 1.97
N VAL A 858 -26.08 -36.31 1.89
CA VAL A 858 -24.88 -35.65 2.44
C VAL A 858 -23.95 -35.33 1.28
N VAL A 859 -23.70 -34.03 1.05
CA VAL A 859 -22.94 -33.55 -0.11
C VAL A 859 -21.90 -32.54 0.36
N ASP A 860 -20.76 -33.06 0.84
CA ASP A 860 -19.55 -32.30 1.17
C ASP A 860 -18.35 -33.26 1.33
N ALA A 861 -17.23 -32.80 1.90
CA ALA A 861 -16.03 -33.62 2.10
C ALA A 861 -16.21 -34.81 3.07
N SER A 862 -17.24 -34.82 3.91
CA SER A 862 -17.59 -35.98 4.75
C SER A 862 -18.00 -37.19 3.90
N SER A 863 -18.56 -36.95 2.71
CA SER A 863 -19.09 -37.96 1.80
C SER A 863 -18.01 -38.79 1.09
N PHE A 864 -16.76 -38.32 1.10
CA PHE A 864 -15.70 -39.00 0.36
C PHE A 864 -15.42 -40.41 0.91
N PRO A 865 -15.25 -41.44 0.07
CA PRO A 865 -14.82 -42.77 0.52
C PRO A 865 -13.44 -42.74 1.19
N PHE A 866 -12.57 -41.87 0.69
CA PHE A 866 -11.23 -41.58 1.20
C PHE A 866 -10.83 -40.16 0.77
N LEU A 867 -9.88 -39.56 1.49
CA LEU A 867 -9.33 -38.26 1.10
C LEU A 867 -8.52 -38.41 -0.20
N PRO A 868 -8.88 -37.74 -1.31
CA PRO A 868 -8.08 -37.80 -2.53
C PRO A 868 -6.70 -37.16 -2.34
N ARG A 869 -5.71 -37.61 -3.13
CA ARG A 869 -4.42 -36.95 -3.25
C ARG A 869 -4.62 -35.49 -3.70
N GLY A 870 -4.02 -34.54 -3.00
CA GLY A 870 -4.19 -33.12 -3.29
C GLY A 870 -5.10 -32.38 -2.31
N HIS A 871 -5.38 -31.12 -2.62
CA HIS A 871 -6.29 -30.29 -1.83
C HIS A 871 -7.73 -30.55 -2.29
N PRO A 872 -8.66 -30.92 -1.40
CA PRO A 872 -9.95 -31.50 -1.80
C PRO A 872 -10.96 -30.53 -2.40
N ARG A 873 -10.63 -29.22 -2.50
CA ARG A 873 -11.60 -28.19 -2.90
C ARG A 873 -12.22 -28.45 -4.27
N SER A 874 -11.41 -28.76 -5.28
CA SER A 874 -11.91 -29.06 -6.63
C SER A 874 -12.80 -30.30 -6.65
N VAL A 875 -12.46 -31.33 -5.87
CA VAL A 875 -13.24 -32.56 -5.74
C VAL A 875 -14.58 -32.29 -5.06
N VAL A 876 -14.64 -31.41 -4.05
CA VAL A 876 -15.91 -31.01 -3.43
C VAL A 876 -16.83 -30.35 -4.45
N TYR A 877 -16.33 -29.43 -5.28
CA TYR A 877 -17.12 -28.79 -6.34
C TYR A 877 -17.58 -29.80 -7.39
N ALA A 878 -16.68 -30.64 -7.90
CA ALA A 878 -17.01 -31.65 -8.91
C ALA A 878 -18.05 -32.65 -8.40
N PHE A 879 -17.93 -33.07 -7.13
CA PHE A 879 -18.90 -33.94 -6.49
C PHE A 879 -20.26 -33.25 -6.32
N ALA A 880 -20.27 -32.00 -5.85
CA ALA A 880 -21.51 -31.23 -5.69
C ALA A 880 -22.23 -31.02 -7.02
N GLU A 881 -21.52 -30.67 -8.10
CA GLU A 881 -22.08 -30.51 -9.45
C GLU A 881 -22.66 -31.82 -9.99
N LYS A 882 -21.92 -32.92 -9.83
CA LYS A 882 -22.38 -34.24 -10.24
C LYS A 882 -23.69 -34.64 -9.54
N ILE A 883 -23.75 -34.48 -8.23
CA ILE A 883 -24.96 -34.79 -7.46
C ILE A 883 -26.09 -33.79 -7.77
N ALA A 884 -25.80 -32.51 -7.95
CA ALA A 884 -26.80 -31.52 -8.34
C ALA A 884 -27.45 -31.87 -9.68
N GLY A 885 -26.65 -32.25 -10.69
CA GLY A 885 -27.15 -32.71 -11.99
C GLY A 885 -28.06 -33.93 -11.88
N GLU A 886 -27.68 -34.92 -11.04
CA GLU A 886 -28.54 -36.07 -10.76
C GLU A 886 -29.84 -35.66 -10.08
N ILE A 887 -29.77 -34.81 -9.05
CA ILE A 887 -30.95 -34.30 -8.34
C ILE A 887 -31.92 -33.62 -9.29
N LEU A 888 -31.42 -32.80 -10.23
CA LEU A 888 -32.23 -32.10 -11.22
C LEU A 888 -32.88 -33.07 -12.22
N SER A 889 -32.16 -34.11 -12.65
CA SER A 889 -32.71 -35.13 -13.57
C SER A 889 -33.83 -35.99 -12.98
N PHE A 890 -34.00 -36.00 -11.65
CA PHE A 890 -35.12 -36.65 -10.97
C PHE A 890 -36.31 -35.71 -10.72
N VAL A 891 -36.17 -34.42 -11.02
CA VAL A 891 -37.17 -33.37 -10.78
C VAL A 891 -37.84 -32.92 -12.09
N GLU A 892 -37.14 -33.03 -13.21
CA GLU A 892 -37.72 -33.08 -14.57
C GLU A 892 -38.37 -34.43 -14.85
#